data_AF-A0A846LX21-F1
#
_entry.id   AF-A0A846LX21-F1
#
_cell.length_a   1.000
_cell.length_b   1.000
_cell.length_c   1.000
_cell.angle_alpha   90.00
_cell.angle_beta   90.00
_cell.angle_gamma   90.00
#
_symmetry.space_group_name_H-M   'P 1'
#
loop_
_entity.id
_entity.type
_entity.pdbx_description
1 polymer ?
#
loop_
_entity_poly.entity_id
_entity_poly.type
_entity_poly.pdbx_seq_one_letter_code
_entity_poly.pdbx_strand_id
1 'polypeptide(L)'
;MAISMDTPLSRVLGPKTAKVMAEQLSLHSVRDLLRHYPRRYARRGEMTRLDGLEVGDRVTVLAQVKSVSTRKMQQRRGTLTEVTVGDGAGSMRLVFFNNRHAHLDVGEWGLFAGTVGLWRGDKQFTHPDCHILTGDDDDWARAMVPLYPASKDVSSWVVQKSVKLLLDDAHSLEQLLDDPIPAAVRERHGLVDLATALRQKHRPESQEQVDQADERLKWDEALVLQATLAARRRSAALEPGIARPPRRGGLLDAVDVALPFSLTDGQREVGEELAAELSREQPMNRLLQGEVGSGKTVVALRAMAQVVDAGGQAALLAPTEVLAAQHARSLAAILGPLGRAGELDGDPAGTRVALLTGSQKAAVRREVRAAVADGSAGIVVGTHALLQEGVDFADLGLVVVDEQHRFGVEQRDALRAKGTRPPHVLVMTATPIPRTVAMTVYGDLETSTLRQLPAGRGGVSSSVVPVGEKPAWLDRAWARVREEVAAGRQAYVVCPRIGDLEDGGKGDDGPDDADGAPPPEEKGASDKRPPLAVLDVAEALRAGPLSALRVEVLHGRMPPEEKEARMRAFAAAEIDVLVATTVVEVGVDVPNATVMVVMDADRFGVSQLHQLRGRVARGAHAGLCLLVSEAPSTSPTGQRLAAVASTTDGFELARLDLETRREGDVLGAAQSGRRTTVKLLSLLHDEALIAEARVEATALVEQGRGLADHPELAAAVAALAMDDRATYLEKA
;
A
#
# COMPACT_ATOMS: atom_id res chain seq x y z
N MET A 1 13.20 38.68 -16.50
CA MET A 1 12.98 37.26 -16.85
C MET A 1 11.72 36.84 -16.15
N ALA A 2 10.72 36.35 -16.89
CA ALA A 2 9.46 35.89 -16.29
C ALA A 2 9.76 34.72 -15.33
N ILE A 3 9.28 34.83 -14.09
CA ILE A 3 9.35 33.74 -13.10
C ILE A 3 8.20 32.78 -13.43
N SER A 4 8.49 31.49 -13.45
CA SER A 4 7.49 30.41 -13.64
C SER A 4 7.53 29.42 -12.47
N MET A 5 6.54 28.54 -12.40
CA MET A 5 6.46 27.48 -11.39
C MET A 5 7.71 26.57 -11.36
N ASP A 6 8.36 26.33 -12.50
CA ASP A 6 9.53 25.45 -12.59
C ASP A 6 10.86 26.22 -12.44
N THR A 7 10.79 27.52 -12.13
CA THR A 7 11.98 28.33 -11.87
C THR A 7 12.71 27.83 -10.62
N PRO A 8 14.04 27.60 -10.68
CA PRO A 8 14.82 27.19 -9.51
C PRO A 8 14.79 28.22 -8.39
N LEU A 9 14.67 27.76 -7.14
CA LEU A 9 14.63 28.64 -5.95
C LEU A 9 15.89 29.50 -5.81
N SER A 10 17.03 29.06 -6.35
CA SER A 10 18.29 29.81 -6.31
C SER A 10 18.20 31.18 -7.01
N ARG A 11 17.29 31.31 -8.00
CA ARG A 11 17.04 32.58 -8.72
C ARG A 11 16.13 33.53 -7.96
N VAL A 12 15.32 33.02 -7.02
CA VAL A 12 14.30 33.81 -6.30
C VAL A 12 14.75 34.16 -4.87
N LEU A 13 15.29 33.19 -4.14
CA LEU A 13 15.64 33.32 -2.70
C LEU A 13 17.15 33.52 -2.46
N GLY A 14 17.95 33.46 -3.52
CA GLY A 14 19.41 33.44 -3.46
C GLY A 14 20.00 32.04 -3.22
N PRO A 15 21.27 31.82 -3.60
CA PRO A 15 21.87 30.48 -3.69
C PRO A 15 22.04 29.78 -2.34
N LYS A 16 22.27 30.53 -1.26
CA LYS A 16 22.50 29.98 0.08
C LYS A 16 21.22 29.39 0.67
N THR A 17 20.13 30.15 0.66
CA THR A 17 18.82 29.70 1.18
C THR A 17 18.27 28.55 0.36
N ALA A 18 18.35 28.66 -0.98
CA ALA A 18 17.89 27.61 -1.88
C ALA A 18 18.65 26.28 -1.69
N LYS A 19 19.96 26.33 -1.48
CA LYS A 19 20.76 25.12 -1.21
C LYS A 19 20.31 24.40 0.06
N VAL A 20 20.11 25.12 1.16
CA VAL A 20 19.68 24.51 2.43
C VAL A 20 18.26 23.96 2.33
N MET A 21 17.34 24.67 1.64
CA MET A 21 15.99 24.17 1.39
C MET A 21 15.97 22.90 0.53
N ALA A 22 16.82 22.82 -0.49
CA ALA A 22 16.98 21.63 -1.32
C ALA A 22 17.54 20.44 -0.52
N GLU A 23 18.59 20.64 0.28
CA GLU A 23 19.24 19.57 1.05
C GLU A 23 18.37 19.04 2.19
N GLN A 24 17.67 19.94 2.90
CA GLN A 24 16.97 19.58 4.14
C GLN A 24 15.48 19.31 3.95
N LEU A 25 14.84 19.93 2.96
CA LEU A 25 13.39 19.84 2.73
C LEU A 25 13.05 19.36 1.30
N SER A 26 14.06 19.06 0.47
CA SER A 26 13.87 18.66 -0.94
C SER A 26 13.05 19.67 -1.76
N LEU A 27 13.20 20.96 -1.47
CA LEU A 27 12.56 22.05 -2.22
C LEU A 27 13.54 22.64 -3.23
N HIS A 28 13.25 22.49 -4.52
CA HIS A 28 14.16 22.87 -5.61
C HIS A 28 13.60 24.02 -6.48
N SER A 29 12.28 24.10 -6.67
CA SER A 29 11.60 25.07 -7.53
C SER A 29 10.57 25.93 -6.80
N VAL A 30 10.07 26.97 -7.47
CA VAL A 30 8.95 27.81 -6.99
C VAL A 30 7.71 26.96 -6.71
N ARG A 31 7.41 25.97 -7.57
CA ARG A 31 6.35 24.97 -7.38
C ARG A 31 6.52 24.21 -6.06
N ASP A 32 7.73 23.78 -5.75
CA ASP A 32 7.99 23.03 -4.51
C ASP A 32 7.67 23.87 -3.27
N LEU A 33 8.07 25.14 -3.28
CA LEU A 33 7.86 26.06 -2.17
C LEU A 33 6.39 26.43 -1.99
N LEU A 34 5.67 26.76 -3.06
CA LEU A 34 4.23 27.07 -3.01
C LEU A 34 3.37 25.84 -2.71
N ARG A 35 3.85 24.63 -2.98
CA ARG A 35 3.20 23.37 -2.57
C ARG A 35 3.76 22.80 -1.28
N HIS A 36 4.51 23.58 -0.49
CA HIS A 36 4.98 23.20 0.83
C HIS A 36 4.04 23.77 1.89
N TYR A 37 2.95 23.05 2.16
CA TYR A 37 1.83 23.56 2.94
C TYR A 37 2.11 23.61 4.46
N PRO A 38 1.46 24.53 5.20
CA PRO A 38 1.50 24.52 6.66
C PRO A 38 0.89 23.23 7.22
N ARG A 39 1.51 22.66 8.27
CA ARG A 39 0.99 21.48 8.98
C ARG A 39 -0.13 21.83 9.96
N ARG A 40 -0.10 23.06 10.48
CA ARG A 40 -1.11 23.60 11.40
C ARG A 40 -1.13 25.12 11.35
N TYR A 41 -2.19 25.70 11.89
CA TYR A 41 -2.34 27.14 12.05
C TYR A 41 -2.52 27.46 13.53
N ALA A 42 -1.73 28.39 14.05
CA ALA A 42 -1.91 28.91 15.40
C ALA A 42 -2.81 30.14 15.34
N ARG A 43 -3.89 30.20 16.14
CA ARG A 43 -4.72 31.40 16.25
C ARG A 43 -4.09 32.39 17.21
N ARG A 44 -4.30 33.67 16.94
CA ARG A 44 -3.86 34.75 17.85
C ARG A 44 -4.47 34.55 19.24
N GLY A 45 -3.61 34.38 20.25
CA GLY A 45 -4.01 34.16 21.65
C GLY A 45 -4.25 32.70 22.04
N GLU A 46 -4.23 31.75 21.09
CA GLU A 46 -4.22 30.32 21.41
C GLU A 46 -2.79 29.84 21.67
N MET A 47 -2.65 29.27 22.85
CA MET A 47 -1.43 28.76 23.45
C MET A 47 -1.17 27.33 22.95
N THR A 48 0.05 27.03 22.48
CA THR A 48 0.36 25.64 22.08
C THR A 48 0.45 24.78 23.34
N ARG A 49 -0.49 23.84 23.54
CA ARG A 49 -0.48 22.95 24.70
C ARG A 49 0.86 22.21 24.82
N LEU A 50 1.66 22.59 25.83
CA LEU A 50 3.01 22.04 26.05
C LEU A 50 2.99 20.60 26.61
N ASP A 51 1.85 20.18 27.17
CA ASP A 51 1.69 18.90 27.84
C ASP A 51 1.74 17.70 26.87
N GLY A 52 1.27 17.90 25.63
CA GLY A 52 1.18 16.85 24.61
C GLY A 52 2.45 16.62 23.78
N LEU A 53 3.56 17.30 24.11
CA LEU A 53 4.82 17.19 23.35
C LEU A 53 5.59 15.90 23.71
N GLU A 54 5.95 15.09 22.73
CA GLU A 54 6.76 13.87 22.94
C GLU A 54 8.27 14.19 22.94
N VAL A 55 9.04 13.47 23.75
CA VAL A 55 10.50 13.65 23.83
C VAL A 55 11.14 13.11 22.55
N GLY A 56 12.00 13.90 21.92
CA GLY A 56 12.65 13.58 20.66
C GLY A 56 12.04 14.30 19.44
N ASP A 57 10.82 14.84 19.56
CA ASP A 57 10.17 15.57 18.48
C ASP A 57 10.76 16.97 18.29
N ARG A 58 10.92 17.39 17.03
CA ARG A 58 11.23 18.78 16.67
C ARG A 58 9.94 19.53 16.38
N VAL A 59 9.62 20.54 17.19
CA VAL A 59 8.37 21.29 17.09
C VAL A 59 8.60 22.79 17.21
N THR A 60 7.71 23.57 16.59
CA THR A 60 7.67 25.04 16.71
C THR A 60 6.51 25.45 17.60
N VAL A 61 6.79 26.09 18.74
CA VAL A 61 5.81 26.44 19.76
C VAL A 61 5.59 27.95 19.76
N LEU A 62 4.33 28.39 19.77
CA LEU A 62 3.97 29.78 20.06
C LEU A 62 3.77 29.95 21.57
N ALA A 63 4.58 30.78 22.21
CA ALA A 63 4.52 31.01 23.66
C ALA A 63 4.98 32.42 24.04
N GLN A 64 4.65 32.84 25.26
CA GLN A 64 5.14 34.08 25.85
C GLN A 64 6.36 33.82 26.73
N VAL A 65 7.34 34.73 26.68
CA VAL A 65 8.51 34.72 27.57
C VAL A 65 8.07 35.12 28.98
N LYS A 66 8.15 34.19 29.93
CA LYS A 66 7.76 34.41 31.34
C LYS A 66 8.93 34.89 32.20
N SER A 67 10.12 34.36 31.99
CA SER A 67 11.31 34.73 32.77
C SER A 67 12.58 34.45 31.99
N VAL A 68 13.59 35.29 32.17
CA VAL A 68 14.93 35.10 31.59
C VAL A 68 15.95 35.16 32.73
N SER A 69 16.79 34.13 32.86
CA SER A 69 17.88 34.12 33.82
C SER A 69 19.19 33.73 33.15
N THR A 70 20.27 34.46 33.45
CA THR A 70 21.59 34.18 32.89
C THR A 70 22.58 33.97 34.02
N ARG A 71 23.25 32.83 34.03
CA ARG A 71 24.28 32.48 35.03
C ARG A 71 25.60 32.09 34.39
N LYS A 72 26.72 32.33 35.07
CA LYS A 72 28.04 31.84 34.64
C LYS A 72 28.19 30.36 35.00
N MET A 73 28.70 29.56 34.07
CA MET A 73 28.93 28.14 34.31
C MET A 73 30.12 27.93 35.26
N GLN A 74 29.94 27.14 36.32
CA GLN A 74 30.97 26.96 37.36
C GLN A 74 32.12 26.02 36.95
N GLN A 75 31.86 25.04 36.07
CA GLN A 75 32.84 24.00 35.69
C GLN A 75 33.40 24.15 34.25
N ARG A 76 32.91 25.10 33.45
CA ARG A 76 33.36 25.38 32.07
C ARG A 76 33.33 26.89 31.82
N ARG A 77 34.24 27.42 30.99
CA ARG A 77 34.18 28.83 30.54
C ARG A 77 32.90 29.03 29.71
N GLY A 78 32.03 29.94 30.15
CA GLY A 78 30.81 30.29 29.42
C GLY A 78 29.65 30.77 30.29
N THR A 79 28.55 31.15 29.64
CA THR A 79 27.28 31.52 30.28
C THR A 79 26.18 30.53 29.90
N LEU A 80 25.22 30.36 30.79
CA LEU A 80 24.00 29.59 30.59
C LEU A 80 22.82 30.53 30.76
N THR A 81 22.08 30.75 29.68
CA THR A 81 20.85 31.54 29.66
C THR A 81 19.69 30.56 29.65
N GLU A 82 18.85 30.60 30.67
CA GLU A 82 17.63 29.82 30.81
C GLU A 82 16.43 30.76 30.64
N VAL A 83 15.60 30.49 29.64
CA VAL A 83 14.38 31.23 29.36
C VAL A 83 13.20 30.32 29.58
N THR A 84 12.29 30.71 30.46
CA THR A 84 11.04 29.98 30.65
C THR A 84 9.99 30.60 29.76
N VAL A 85 9.48 29.80 28.83
CA VAL A 85 8.31 30.15 28.03
C VAL A 85 7.12 29.38 28.57
N GLY A 86 5.94 29.97 28.52
CA GLY A 86 4.78 29.27 29.01
C GLY A 86 3.50 29.80 28.45
N ASP A 87 2.48 28.97 28.58
CA ASP A 87 1.26 29.07 27.82
C ASP A 87 0.02 29.26 28.73
N GLY A 88 0.26 29.52 30.01
CA GLY A 88 -0.75 29.64 31.06
C GLY A 88 -1.10 28.31 31.74
N ALA A 89 -1.15 27.19 31.00
CA ALA A 89 -1.46 25.85 31.51
C ALA A 89 -0.20 24.99 31.78
N GLY A 90 0.86 25.20 31.01
CA GLY A 90 2.17 24.55 31.13
C GLY A 90 3.32 25.55 30.94
N SER A 91 4.55 25.07 31.18
CA SER A 91 5.77 25.83 30.94
C SER A 91 6.89 24.94 30.43
N MET A 92 7.74 25.48 29.58
CA MET A 92 8.91 24.80 29.02
C MET A 92 10.15 25.68 29.20
N ARG A 93 11.30 25.04 29.43
CA ARG A 93 12.59 25.73 29.51
C ARG A 93 13.28 25.75 28.16
N LEU A 94 13.81 26.89 27.78
CA LEU A 94 14.70 27.08 26.65
C LEU A 94 16.10 27.37 27.21
N VAL A 95 17.09 26.60 26.76
CA VAL A 95 18.44 26.62 27.31
C VAL A 95 19.44 27.04 26.24
N PHE A 96 20.21 28.10 26.51
CA PHE A 96 21.26 28.60 25.63
C PHE A 96 22.62 28.57 26.33
N PHE A 97 23.57 27.85 25.76
CA PHE A 97 24.97 27.91 26.17
C PHE A 97 25.71 29.03 25.41
N ASN A 98 26.59 29.76 26.10
CA ASN A 98 27.45 30.81 25.52
C ASN A 98 26.71 31.92 24.75
N ASN A 99 25.51 32.28 25.22
CA ASN A 99 24.81 33.51 24.87
C ASN A 99 24.57 33.78 23.37
N ARG A 100 24.27 32.75 22.56
CA ARG A 100 24.01 32.94 21.11
C ARG A 100 22.73 33.75 20.77
N HIS A 101 21.76 33.89 21.68
CA HIS A 101 20.47 34.54 21.41
C HIS A 101 19.98 35.38 22.61
N ALA A 102 20.74 36.40 23.00
CA ALA A 102 20.59 37.13 24.26
C ALA A 102 19.52 38.25 24.29
N HIS A 103 18.55 38.27 23.37
CA HIS A 103 17.60 39.39 23.22
C HIS A 103 16.16 38.84 23.21
N LEU A 104 15.75 38.27 24.34
CA LEU A 104 14.37 37.88 24.62
C LEU A 104 13.97 38.64 25.88
N ASP A 105 12.95 39.49 25.79
CA ASP A 105 12.46 40.25 26.94
C ASP A 105 11.21 39.61 27.53
N VAL A 106 11.05 39.76 28.85
CA VAL A 106 9.88 39.21 29.56
C VAL A 106 8.61 39.91 29.06
N GLY A 107 7.60 39.12 28.70
CA GLY A 107 6.34 39.60 28.14
C GLY A 107 6.26 39.55 26.62
N GLU A 108 7.37 39.34 25.93
CA GLU A 108 7.37 39.18 24.47
C GLU A 108 6.75 37.85 24.03
N TRP A 109 6.08 37.89 22.88
CA TRP A 109 5.58 36.71 22.21
C TRP A 109 6.56 36.25 21.15
N GLY A 110 6.76 34.94 21.05
CA GLY A 110 7.68 34.39 20.07
C GLY A 110 7.31 32.98 19.62
N LEU A 111 7.82 32.64 18.44
CA LEU A 111 7.88 31.28 17.94
C LEU A 111 9.23 30.69 18.33
N PHE A 112 9.19 29.55 19.01
CA PHE A 112 10.37 28.82 19.48
C PHE A 112 10.41 27.44 18.84
N ALA A 113 11.39 27.19 17.98
CA ALA A 113 11.55 25.92 17.27
C ALA A 113 12.74 25.13 17.82
N GLY A 114 12.50 23.89 18.25
CA GLY A 114 13.55 23.06 18.83
C GLY A 114 13.15 21.60 19.00
N THR A 115 14.12 20.75 19.33
CA THR A 115 13.88 19.35 19.69
C THR A 115 13.56 19.25 21.18
N VAL A 116 12.44 18.60 21.51
CA VAL A 116 11.99 18.37 22.89
C VAL A 116 12.96 17.40 23.57
N GLY A 117 13.75 17.89 24.51
CA GLY A 117 14.60 17.08 25.38
C GLY A 117 13.98 16.93 26.77
N LEU A 118 14.45 15.93 27.53
CA LEU A 118 14.12 15.77 28.94
C LEU A 118 15.35 16.08 29.80
N TRP A 119 15.20 16.95 30.79
CA TRP A 119 16.25 17.22 31.75
C TRP A 119 15.66 17.32 33.16
N ARG A 120 16.13 16.43 34.04
CA ARG A 120 15.64 16.29 35.43
C ARG A 120 14.11 16.14 35.54
N GLY A 121 13.49 15.50 34.56
CA GLY A 121 12.05 15.26 34.51
C GLY A 121 11.23 16.34 33.79
N ASP A 122 11.80 17.52 33.52
CA ASP A 122 11.08 18.57 32.79
C ASP A 122 11.46 18.60 31.31
N LYS A 123 10.50 18.96 30.46
CA LYS A 123 10.73 19.17 29.02
C LYS A 123 11.49 20.47 28.78
N GLN A 124 12.47 20.44 27.87
CA GLN A 124 13.23 21.62 27.48
C GLN A 124 13.63 21.63 26.00
N PHE A 125 13.87 22.81 25.45
CA PHE A 125 14.64 22.98 24.22
C PHE A 125 16.06 23.38 24.54
N THR A 126 17.01 22.74 23.87
CA THR A 126 18.41 23.12 23.93
C THR A 126 18.78 23.82 22.64
N HIS A 127 19.23 25.08 22.72
CA HIS A 127 19.48 25.94 21.57
C HIS A 127 18.33 25.99 20.55
N PRO A 128 17.09 26.34 20.97
CA PRO A 128 16.02 26.53 20.01
C PRO A 128 16.28 27.75 19.14
N ASP A 129 15.83 27.67 17.89
CA ASP A 129 15.73 28.84 17.03
C ASP A 129 14.55 29.69 17.51
N CYS A 130 14.77 31.00 17.68
CA CYS A 130 13.80 31.92 18.25
C CYS A 130 13.43 33.00 17.24
N HIS A 131 12.13 33.27 17.08
CA HIS A 131 11.63 34.40 16.32
C HIS A 131 10.61 35.18 17.17
N ILE A 132 10.98 36.39 17.57
CA ILE A 132 10.09 37.31 18.29
C ILE A 132 9.08 37.90 17.31
N LEU A 133 7.83 37.96 17.75
CA LEU A 133 6.72 38.55 17.01
C LEU A 133 6.56 39.98 17.53
N THR A 134 6.96 40.96 16.73
CA THR A 134 6.90 42.38 17.10
C THR A 134 5.60 43.03 16.63
N GLY A 135 5.22 44.16 17.25
CA GLY A 135 3.99 44.89 16.91
C GLY A 135 3.89 45.39 15.47
N ASP A 136 5.05 45.57 14.80
CA ASP A 136 5.16 46.00 13.40
C ASP A 136 5.30 44.81 12.42
N ASP A 137 5.38 43.57 12.91
CA ASP A 137 5.37 42.41 12.03
C ASP A 137 3.95 42.22 11.45
N ASP A 138 3.85 42.39 10.13
CA ASP A 138 2.67 42.08 9.31
C ASP A 138 2.16 40.63 9.51
N ASP A 139 2.98 39.74 10.07
CA ASP A 139 2.64 38.38 10.48
C ASP A 139 2.01 38.30 11.90
N TRP A 140 2.31 39.23 12.83
CA TRP A 140 1.69 39.32 14.17
C TRP A 140 0.33 40.03 14.15
N ALA A 141 0.09 40.88 13.16
CA ALA A 141 -1.20 41.51 12.91
C ALA A 141 -2.29 40.53 12.42
N ARG A 142 -1.92 39.32 11.97
CA ARG A 142 -2.84 38.33 11.37
C ARG A 142 -3.60 37.50 12.41
N ALA A 143 -4.81 37.07 12.05
CA ALA A 143 -5.65 36.23 12.91
C ALA A 143 -5.11 34.80 13.07
N MET A 144 -4.37 34.29 12.07
CA MET A 144 -3.84 32.93 12.03
C MET A 144 -2.39 32.91 11.51
N VAL A 145 -1.52 32.20 12.21
CA VAL A 145 -0.09 32.05 11.89
C VAL A 145 0.17 30.63 11.36
N PRO A 146 0.60 30.48 10.09
CA PRO A 146 0.91 29.17 9.51
C PRO A 146 2.20 28.59 10.09
N LEU A 147 2.17 27.31 10.48
CA LEU A 147 3.33 26.58 10.97
C LEU A 147 3.72 25.47 9.99
N TYR A 148 4.87 25.62 9.35
CA TYR A 148 5.40 24.72 8.33
C TYR A 148 6.25 23.59 8.95
N PRO A 149 6.36 22.44 8.27
CA PRO A 149 7.40 21.45 8.56
C PRO A 149 8.79 22.11 8.60
N ALA A 150 9.52 21.93 9.70
CA ALA A 150 10.84 22.50 9.91
C ALA A 150 11.91 21.41 9.94
N SER A 151 13.12 21.71 9.46
CA SER A 151 14.30 20.85 9.52
C SER A 151 15.35 21.43 10.46
N LYS A 152 16.51 20.77 10.57
CA LYS A 152 17.60 21.21 11.45
C LYS A 152 18.06 22.64 11.17
N ASP A 153 18.09 23.00 9.89
CA ASP A 153 18.69 24.23 9.39
C ASP A 153 17.67 25.15 8.69
N VAL A 154 16.41 24.72 8.55
CA VAL A 154 15.32 25.54 7.98
C VAL A 154 14.15 25.57 8.94
N SER A 155 13.85 26.76 9.47
CA SER A 155 12.73 26.99 10.38
C SER A 155 11.45 27.44 9.66
N SER A 156 10.32 27.32 10.34
CA SER A 156 9.00 27.63 9.79
C SER A 156 8.88 29.08 9.26
N TRP A 157 9.49 30.06 9.92
CA TRP A 157 9.41 31.45 9.45
C TRP A 157 10.31 31.73 8.24
N VAL A 158 11.39 30.97 8.05
CA VAL A 158 12.22 31.10 6.85
C VAL A 158 11.41 30.66 5.62
N VAL A 159 10.65 29.58 5.76
CA VAL A 159 9.68 29.13 4.75
C VAL A 159 8.60 30.20 4.56
N GLN A 160 7.98 30.69 5.63
CA GLN A 160 6.94 31.71 5.57
C GLN A 160 7.40 33.00 4.86
N LYS A 161 8.60 33.51 5.18
CA LYS A 161 9.18 34.69 4.52
C LYS A 161 9.46 34.45 3.04
N SER A 162 9.91 33.24 2.71
CA SER A 162 10.19 32.84 1.33
C SER A 162 8.91 32.75 0.50
N VAL A 163 7.85 32.15 1.07
CA VAL A 163 6.51 32.12 0.48
C VAL A 163 5.93 33.54 0.38
N LYS A 164 6.13 34.37 1.39
CA LYS A 164 5.66 35.77 1.42
C LYS A 164 6.19 36.56 0.22
N LEU A 165 7.47 36.42 -0.12
CA LEU A 165 8.07 37.07 -1.29
C LEU A 165 7.35 36.72 -2.60
N LEU A 166 6.80 35.51 -2.71
CA LEU A 166 6.06 35.05 -3.89
C LEU A 166 4.59 35.49 -3.89
N LEU A 167 3.97 35.64 -2.71
CA LEU A 167 2.54 35.96 -2.57
C LEU A 167 2.22 37.47 -2.56
N ASP A 168 3.20 38.32 -2.23
CA ASP A 168 3.01 39.77 -2.11
C ASP A 168 2.76 40.47 -3.45
N ASP A 169 3.15 39.87 -4.57
CA ASP A 169 2.83 40.36 -5.91
C ASP A 169 1.65 39.56 -6.51
N ALA A 170 0.43 39.99 -6.20
CA ALA A 170 -0.79 39.31 -6.63
C ALA A 170 -0.94 39.21 -8.15
N HIS A 171 -0.54 40.25 -8.89
CA HIS A 171 -0.64 40.27 -10.35
C HIS A 171 0.37 39.31 -10.99
N SER A 172 1.57 39.20 -10.41
CA SER A 172 2.54 38.19 -10.84
C SER A 172 2.11 36.77 -10.47
N LEU A 173 1.39 36.56 -9.36
CA LEU A 173 0.94 35.23 -8.95
C LEU A 173 -0.11 34.65 -9.90
N GLU A 174 -1.09 35.46 -10.32
CA GLU A 174 -2.11 35.04 -11.30
C GLU A 174 -1.50 34.77 -12.69
N GLN A 175 -0.48 35.53 -13.09
CA GLN A 175 0.24 35.29 -14.35
C GLN A 175 1.21 34.11 -14.30
N LEU A 176 1.60 33.68 -13.09
CA LEU A 176 2.56 32.61 -12.85
C LEU A 176 1.89 31.24 -12.71
N LEU A 177 0.57 31.21 -12.44
CA LEU A 177 -0.19 30.01 -12.14
C LEU A 177 -1.19 29.70 -13.26
N ASP A 178 -0.95 28.59 -13.95
CA ASP A 178 -1.96 27.96 -14.79
C ASP A 178 -2.89 27.14 -13.90
N ASP A 179 -4.19 27.47 -13.89
CA ASP A 179 -5.20 26.74 -13.11
C ASP A 179 -5.59 25.45 -13.85
N PRO A 180 -5.22 24.25 -13.34
CA PRO A 180 -5.49 23.00 -14.03
C PRO A 180 -6.98 22.60 -13.95
N ILE A 181 -7.79 23.26 -13.12
CA ILE A 181 -9.22 22.98 -13.03
C ILE A 181 -9.98 23.92 -13.98
N PRO A 182 -10.66 23.39 -15.02
CA PRO A 182 -11.44 24.21 -15.95
C PRO A 182 -12.48 25.06 -15.22
N ALA A 183 -12.71 26.29 -15.69
CA ALA A 183 -13.64 27.24 -15.05
C ALA A 183 -15.06 26.66 -14.85
N ALA A 184 -15.55 25.87 -15.81
CA ALA A 184 -16.85 25.23 -15.72
C ALA A 184 -16.93 24.18 -14.58
N VAL A 185 -15.82 23.48 -14.30
CA VAL A 185 -15.75 22.54 -13.17
C VAL A 185 -15.72 23.32 -11.85
N ARG A 186 -14.93 24.41 -11.78
CA ARG A 186 -14.88 25.27 -10.59
C ARG A 186 -16.25 25.85 -10.23
N GLU A 187 -16.99 26.34 -11.23
CA GLU A 187 -18.33 26.91 -11.00
C GLU A 187 -19.33 25.86 -10.51
N ARG A 188 -19.32 24.64 -11.06
CA ARG A 188 -20.21 23.55 -10.61
C ARG A 188 -19.98 23.13 -9.16
N HIS A 189 -18.71 23.11 -8.74
CA HIS A 189 -18.30 22.64 -7.41
C HIS A 189 -18.05 23.78 -6.41
N GLY A 190 -18.32 25.04 -6.79
CA GLY A 190 -18.14 26.19 -5.90
C GLY A 190 -16.68 26.47 -5.51
N LEU A 191 -15.72 26.07 -6.35
CA LEU A 191 -14.30 26.13 -6.03
C LEU A 191 -13.67 27.49 -6.36
N VAL A 192 -12.82 27.99 -5.46
CA VAL A 192 -11.99 29.18 -5.71
C VAL A 192 -10.89 28.89 -6.76
N ASP A 193 -10.31 29.93 -7.36
CA ASP A 193 -9.14 29.78 -8.24
C ASP A 193 -7.87 29.34 -7.48
N LEU A 194 -6.89 28.80 -8.22
CA LEU A 194 -5.64 28.31 -7.65
C LEU A 194 -4.85 29.38 -6.87
N ALA A 195 -4.81 30.62 -7.36
CA ALA A 195 -4.06 31.70 -6.72
C ALA A 195 -4.69 32.09 -5.36
N THR A 196 -6.01 32.17 -5.33
CA THR A 196 -6.82 32.39 -4.12
C THR A 196 -6.62 31.25 -3.13
N ALA A 197 -6.70 29.98 -3.56
CA ALA A 197 -6.47 28.84 -2.68
C ALA A 197 -5.07 28.82 -2.08
N LEU A 198 -4.02 29.06 -2.88
CA LEU A 198 -2.65 29.13 -2.34
C LEU A 198 -2.48 30.29 -1.37
N ARG A 199 -3.07 31.45 -1.66
CA ARG A 199 -3.07 32.59 -0.74
C ARG A 199 -3.77 32.25 0.57
N GLN A 200 -4.97 31.69 0.53
CA GLN A 200 -5.74 31.29 1.71
C GLN A 200 -5.02 30.17 2.50
N LYS A 201 -4.37 29.22 1.82
CA LYS A 201 -3.61 28.15 2.48
C LYS A 201 -2.40 28.70 3.23
N HIS A 202 -1.68 29.66 2.66
CA HIS A 202 -0.44 30.19 3.25
C HIS A 202 -0.67 31.44 4.13
N ARG A 203 -1.77 32.15 3.94
CA ARG A 203 -2.14 33.39 4.65
C ARG A 203 -3.66 33.43 4.92
N PRO A 204 -4.20 32.51 5.73
CA PRO A 204 -5.60 32.55 6.08
C PRO A 204 -5.90 33.67 7.08
N GLU A 205 -7.06 34.29 6.90
CA GLU A 205 -7.67 35.21 7.86
C GLU A 205 -8.70 34.49 8.75
N SER A 206 -9.22 33.34 8.31
CA SER A 206 -10.19 32.53 9.03
C SER A 206 -9.97 31.03 8.78
N GLN A 207 -10.56 30.19 9.64
CA GLN A 207 -10.57 28.74 9.43
C GLN A 207 -11.32 28.35 8.15
N GLU A 208 -12.41 29.06 7.84
CA GLU A 208 -13.19 28.83 6.63
C GLU A 208 -12.34 28.98 5.36
N GLN A 209 -11.44 29.95 5.32
CA GLN A 209 -10.49 30.10 4.20
C GLN A 209 -9.50 28.94 4.12
N VAL A 210 -9.06 28.39 5.26
CA VAL A 210 -8.21 27.18 5.27
C VAL A 210 -8.98 26.01 4.70
N ASP A 211 -10.22 25.82 5.11
CA ASP A 211 -11.06 24.71 4.69
C ASP A 211 -11.37 24.79 3.17
N GLN A 212 -11.72 25.98 2.67
CA GLN A 212 -11.90 26.25 1.22
C GLN A 212 -10.61 25.98 0.41
N ALA A 213 -9.47 26.41 0.93
CA ALA A 213 -8.18 26.18 0.29
C ALA A 213 -7.83 24.68 0.27
N ASP A 214 -8.08 23.96 1.36
CA ASP A 214 -7.86 22.53 1.45
C ASP A 214 -8.74 21.76 0.47
N GLU A 215 -10.03 22.09 0.41
CA GLU A 215 -10.95 21.50 -0.56
C GLU A 215 -10.48 21.75 -2.00
N ARG A 216 -10.16 23.00 -2.37
CA ARG A 216 -9.68 23.34 -3.72
C ARG A 216 -8.37 22.65 -4.07
N LEU A 217 -7.41 22.56 -3.14
CA LEU A 217 -6.11 21.92 -3.40
C LEU A 217 -6.22 20.39 -3.44
N LYS A 218 -7.13 19.78 -2.68
CA LYS A 218 -7.48 18.36 -2.80
C LYS A 218 -8.12 18.06 -4.15
N TRP A 219 -9.02 18.93 -4.62
CA TRP A 219 -9.58 18.85 -5.98
C TRP A 219 -8.52 18.95 -7.07
N ASP A 220 -7.48 19.76 -6.87
CA ASP A 220 -6.31 19.84 -7.77
C ASP A 220 -5.64 18.48 -7.93
N GLU A 221 -5.31 17.86 -6.81
CA GLU A 221 -4.63 16.56 -6.76
C GLU A 221 -5.54 15.46 -7.32
N ALA A 222 -6.82 15.44 -6.93
CA ALA A 222 -7.79 14.44 -7.37
C ALA A 222 -8.08 14.53 -8.87
N LEU A 223 -8.36 15.73 -9.40
CA LEU A 223 -8.71 15.90 -10.80
C LEU A 223 -7.52 15.61 -11.71
N VAL A 224 -6.31 16.08 -11.38
CA VAL A 224 -5.10 15.80 -12.18
C VAL A 224 -4.77 14.31 -12.17
N LEU A 225 -4.89 13.65 -11.01
CA LEU A 225 -4.68 12.20 -10.90
C LEU A 225 -5.72 11.42 -11.71
N GLN A 226 -7.01 11.74 -11.55
CA GLN A 226 -8.09 11.06 -12.27
C GLN A 226 -8.05 11.33 -13.78
N ALA A 227 -7.65 12.53 -14.21
CA ALA A 227 -7.48 12.88 -15.62
C ALA A 227 -6.32 12.10 -16.26
N THR A 228 -5.20 11.95 -15.54
CA THR A 228 -4.09 11.09 -15.98
C THR A 228 -4.56 9.65 -16.20
N LEU A 229 -5.32 9.10 -15.26
CA LEU A 229 -5.83 7.74 -15.33
C LEU A 229 -6.88 7.58 -16.44
N ALA A 230 -7.79 8.54 -16.60
CA ALA A 230 -8.77 8.56 -17.68
C ALA A 230 -8.09 8.66 -19.06
N ALA A 231 -7.04 9.48 -19.20
CA ALA A 231 -6.26 9.59 -20.42
C ALA A 231 -5.55 8.28 -20.77
N ARG A 232 -4.98 7.58 -19.77
CA ARG A 232 -4.40 6.24 -19.94
C ARG A 232 -5.47 5.22 -20.39
N ARG A 233 -6.65 5.21 -19.76
CA ARG A 233 -7.78 4.34 -20.17
C ARG A 233 -8.22 4.62 -21.60
N ARG A 234 -8.38 5.90 -21.97
CA ARG A 234 -8.71 6.30 -23.35
C ARG A 234 -7.64 5.84 -24.35
N SER A 235 -6.36 5.99 -24.01
CA SER A 235 -5.27 5.51 -24.86
C SER A 235 -5.31 4.00 -25.04
N ALA A 236 -5.49 3.23 -23.97
CA ALA A 236 -5.61 1.78 -24.02
C ALA A 236 -6.85 1.32 -24.81
N ALA A 237 -7.97 2.03 -24.69
CA ALA A 237 -9.19 1.76 -25.46
C ALA A 237 -9.06 2.11 -26.96
N LEU A 238 -8.02 2.85 -27.36
CA LEU A 238 -7.71 3.11 -28.77
C LEU A 238 -6.71 2.07 -29.34
N GLU A 239 -6.10 1.25 -28.50
CA GLU A 239 -5.23 0.17 -28.97
C GLU A 239 -6.07 -0.96 -29.58
N PRO A 240 -5.77 -1.39 -30.82
CA PRO A 240 -6.51 -2.47 -31.45
C PRO A 240 -6.13 -3.82 -30.82
N GLY A 241 -7.12 -4.46 -30.18
CA GLY A 241 -7.03 -5.83 -29.65
C GLY A 241 -7.51 -6.89 -30.65
N ILE A 242 -7.78 -8.09 -30.13
CA ILE A 242 -8.42 -9.19 -30.87
C ILE A 242 -9.65 -9.61 -30.08
N ALA A 243 -10.84 -9.47 -30.67
CA ALA A 243 -12.07 -9.92 -30.05
C ALA A 243 -12.09 -11.45 -29.88
N ARG A 244 -12.48 -11.91 -28.69
CA ARG A 244 -12.60 -13.32 -28.29
C ARG A 244 -14.07 -13.65 -27.93
N PRO A 245 -15.00 -13.68 -28.91
CA PRO A 245 -16.40 -13.97 -28.62
C PRO A 245 -16.61 -15.41 -28.15
N PRO A 246 -17.58 -15.68 -27.26
CA PRO A 246 -17.87 -17.03 -26.80
C PRO A 246 -18.38 -17.92 -27.95
N ARG A 247 -17.95 -19.18 -27.95
CA ARG A 247 -18.37 -20.19 -28.92
C ARG A 247 -19.36 -21.16 -28.29
N ARG A 248 -20.57 -21.25 -28.85
CA ARG A 248 -21.55 -22.26 -28.42
C ARG A 248 -21.04 -23.68 -28.68
N GLY A 249 -21.18 -24.55 -27.70
CA GLY A 249 -20.65 -25.91 -27.69
C GLY A 249 -19.12 -25.96 -27.60
N GLY A 250 -18.47 -24.87 -27.19
CA GLY A 250 -17.03 -24.81 -26.98
C GLY A 250 -16.58 -25.39 -25.65
N LEU A 251 -15.29 -25.24 -25.36
CA LEU A 251 -14.64 -25.59 -24.11
C LEU A 251 -15.34 -24.92 -22.92
N LEU A 252 -15.72 -23.64 -23.01
CA LEU A 252 -16.41 -22.96 -21.91
C LEU A 252 -17.71 -23.66 -21.49
N ASP A 253 -18.55 -24.04 -22.45
CA ASP A 253 -19.80 -24.76 -22.18
C ASP A 253 -19.52 -26.13 -21.55
N ALA A 254 -18.48 -26.83 -22.02
CA ALA A 254 -18.06 -28.11 -21.45
C ALA A 254 -17.52 -27.96 -20.02
N VAL A 255 -16.78 -26.90 -19.72
CA VAL A 255 -16.31 -26.56 -18.38
C VAL A 255 -17.48 -26.29 -17.45
N ASP A 256 -18.44 -25.46 -17.86
CA ASP A 256 -19.60 -25.10 -17.03
C ASP A 256 -20.45 -26.34 -16.68
N VAL A 257 -20.52 -27.34 -17.57
CA VAL A 257 -21.17 -28.64 -17.30
C VAL A 257 -20.35 -29.53 -16.35
N ALA A 258 -19.02 -29.49 -16.45
CA ALA A 258 -18.12 -30.32 -15.65
C ALA A 258 -17.93 -29.82 -14.21
N LEU A 259 -18.32 -28.58 -13.89
CA LEU A 259 -18.16 -28.01 -12.56
C LEU A 259 -18.91 -28.84 -11.49
N PRO A 260 -18.23 -29.26 -10.39
CA PRO A 260 -18.87 -30.05 -9.34
C PRO A 260 -19.74 -29.23 -8.38
N PHE A 261 -19.93 -27.94 -8.65
CA PHE A 261 -20.66 -26.99 -7.82
C PHE A 261 -21.38 -25.96 -8.69
N SER A 262 -22.44 -25.35 -8.14
CA SER A 262 -23.13 -24.24 -8.78
C SER A 262 -22.39 -22.92 -8.57
N LEU A 263 -22.23 -22.14 -9.64
CA LEU A 263 -21.73 -20.77 -9.54
C LEU A 263 -22.69 -19.89 -8.74
N THR A 264 -22.11 -19.07 -7.86
CA THR A 264 -22.79 -17.98 -7.16
C THR A 264 -23.28 -16.91 -8.14
N ASP A 265 -24.26 -16.09 -7.75
CA ASP A 265 -24.79 -15.03 -8.61
C ASP A 265 -23.70 -14.02 -8.97
N GLY A 266 -22.87 -13.63 -8.00
CA GLY A 266 -21.73 -12.75 -8.25
C GLY A 266 -20.69 -13.34 -9.23
N GLN A 267 -20.44 -14.66 -9.18
CA GLN A 267 -19.54 -15.31 -10.16
C GLN A 267 -20.13 -15.34 -11.57
N ARG A 268 -21.47 -15.43 -11.69
CA ARG A 268 -22.17 -15.38 -12.99
C ARG A 268 -22.13 -13.97 -13.56
N GLU A 269 -22.53 -12.97 -12.77
CA GLU A 269 -22.54 -11.56 -13.17
C GLU A 269 -21.16 -11.09 -13.64
N VAL A 270 -20.11 -11.33 -12.83
CA VAL A 270 -18.74 -11.00 -13.20
C VAL A 270 -18.27 -11.82 -14.41
N GLY A 271 -18.67 -13.09 -14.51
CA GLY A 271 -18.34 -13.91 -15.66
C GLY A 271 -18.95 -13.40 -16.97
N GLU A 272 -20.20 -12.93 -16.94
CA GLU A 272 -20.90 -12.31 -18.07
C GLU A 272 -20.26 -10.96 -18.45
N GLU A 273 -19.87 -10.16 -17.45
CA GLU A 273 -19.12 -8.92 -17.66
C GLU A 273 -17.81 -9.21 -18.40
N LEU A 274 -16.98 -10.12 -17.89
CA LEU A 274 -15.73 -10.51 -18.55
C LEU A 274 -15.97 -11.03 -19.97
N ALA A 275 -16.98 -11.88 -20.17
CA ALA A 275 -17.30 -12.44 -21.47
C ALA A 275 -17.67 -11.36 -22.50
N ALA A 276 -18.43 -10.35 -22.08
CA ALA A 276 -18.80 -9.22 -22.92
C ALA A 276 -17.58 -8.37 -23.30
N GLU A 277 -16.64 -8.15 -22.38
CA GLU A 277 -15.44 -7.36 -22.63
C GLU A 277 -14.41 -8.08 -23.49
N LEU A 278 -14.21 -9.37 -23.26
CA LEU A 278 -13.40 -10.24 -24.11
C LEU A 278 -13.91 -10.25 -25.56
N SER A 279 -15.20 -10.02 -25.77
CA SER A 279 -15.81 -9.97 -27.11
C SER A 279 -15.57 -8.65 -27.85
N ARG A 280 -14.93 -7.64 -27.23
CA ARG A 280 -14.65 -6.33 -27.84
C ARG A 280 -13.33 -6.37 -28.62
N GLU A 281 -13.19 -5.48 -29.60
CA GLU A 281 -11.94 -5.28 -30.34
C GLU A 281 -10.88 -4.48 -29.56
N GLN A 282 -11.13 -4.21 -28.29
CA GLN A 282 -10.28 -3.44 -27.38
C GLN A 282 -9.77 -4.36 -26.28
N PRO A 283 -8.50 -4.23 -25.86
CA PRO A 283 -7.99 -5.04 -24.77
C PRO A 283 -8.75 -4.73 -23.47
N MET A 284 -9.17 -5.80 -22.80
CA MET A 284 -9.83 -5.72 -21.48
C MET A 284 -8.75 -5.48 -20.44
N ASN A 285 -8.98 -4.56 -19.50
CA ASN A 285 -8.05 -4.26 -18.41
C ASN A 285 -8.83 -4.22 -17.09
N ARG A 286 -8.84 -5.31 -16.34
CA ARG A 286 -9.74 -5.46 -15.20
C ARG A 286 -9.07 -6.02 -13.95
N LEU A 287 -9.46 -5.50 -12.80
CA LEU A 287 -9.11 -5.96 -11.46
C LEU A 287 -10.31 -6.70 -10.85
N LEU A 288 -10.18 -8.00 -10.71
CA LEU A 288 -11.11 -8.87 -9.99
C LEU A 288 -10.72 -8.95 -8.52
N GLN A 289 -11.50 -8.28 -7.68
CA GLN A 289 -11.34 -8.30 -6.24
C GLN A 289 -12.36 -9.25 -5.61
N GLY A 290 -11.98 -9.92 -4.54
CA GLY A 290 -12.93 -10.68 -3.74
C GLY A 290 -12.25 -11.37 -2.58
N GLU A 291 -13.05 -11.79 -1.61
CA GLU A 291 -12.53 -12.47 -0.43
C GLU A 291 -11.73 -13.74 -0.77
N VAL A 292 -10.85 -14.15 0.14
CA VAL A 292 -10.10 -15.41 0.02
C VAL A 292 -11.11 -16.57 -0.03
N GLY A 293 -11.16 -17.27 -1.16
CA GLY A 293 -12.10 -18.38 -1.38
C GLY A 293 -13.43 -18.00 -2.03
N SER A 294 -13.62 -16.76 -2.52
CA SER A 294 -14.81 -16.37 -3.31
C SER A 294 -14.88 -17.00 -4.71
N GLY A 295 -13.91 -17.84 -5.08
CA GLY A 295 -13.87 -18.52 -6.39
C GLY A 295 -13.34 -17.66 -7.54
N LYS A 296 -12.45 -16.69 -7.28
CA LYS A 296 -11.78 -15.90 -8.33
C LYS A 296 -11.18 -16.78 -9.45
N THR A 297 -10.55 -17.89 -9.08
CA THR A 297 -9.94 -18.84 -10.02
C THR A 297 -10.96 -19.48 -10.97
N VAL A 298 -12.20 -19.76 -10.55
CA VAL A 298 -13.21 -20.33 -11.47
C VAL A 298 -13.68 -19.28 -12.48
N VAL A 299 -13.82 -18.03 -12.06
CA VAL A 299 -14.15 -16.91 -12.96
C VAL A 299 -13.03 -16.71 -13.99
N ALA A 300 -11.78 -16.74 -13.54
CA ALA A 300 -10.63 -16.67 -14.44
C ALA A 300 -10.57 -17.88 -15.41
N LEU A 301 -10.84 -19.10 -14.95
CA LEU A 301 -10.87 -20.30 -15.80
C LEU A 301 -11.91 -20.16 -16.92
N ARG A 302 -13.11 -19.66 -16.62
CA ARG A 302 -14.14 -19.43 -17.64
C ARG A 302 -13.68 -18.43 -18.71
N ALA A 303 -13.04 -17.33 -18.28
CA ALA A 303 -12.44 -16.36 -19.20
C ALA A 303 -11.31 -16.97 -20.06
N MET A 304 -10.46 -17.82 -19.47
CA MET A 304 -9.41 -18.54 -20.21
C MET A 304 -10.00 -19.52 -21.23
N ALA A 305 -11.06 -20.25 -20.86
CA ALA A 305 -11.74 -21.19 -21.75
C ALA A 305 -12.36 -20.48 -22.97
N GLN A 306 -12.98 -19.31 -22.78
CA GLN A 306 -13.51 -18.49 -23.87
C GLN A 306 -12.42 -18.04 -24.85
N VAL A 307 -11.24 -17.66 -24.35
CA VAL A 307 -10.10 -17.26 -25.19
C VAL A 307 -9.58 -18.43 -26.02
N VAL A 308 -9.50 -19.61 -25.41
CA VAL A 308 -9.13 -20.86 -26.10
C VAL A 308 -10.15 -21.22 -27.18
N ASP A 309 -11.45 -21.09 -26.91
CA ASP A 309 -12.51 -21.30 -27.89
C ASP A 309 -12.41 -20.39 -29.12
N ALA A 310 -11.89 -19.17 -28.91
CA ALA A 310 -11.61 -18.19 -29.95
C ALA A 310 -10.22 -18.35 -30.60
N GLY A 311 -9.55 -19.49 -30.36
CA GLY A 311 -8.26 -19.84 -30.98
C GLY A 311 -7.03 -19.18 -30.37
N GLY A 312 -7.17 -18.49 -29.24
CA GLY A 312 -6.06 -17.88 -28.51
C GLY A 312 -5.52 -18.78 -27.39
N GLN A 313 -4.46 -18.32 -26.76
CA GLN A 313 -3.86 -18.91 -25.56
C GLN A 313 -4.07 -17.99 -24.36
N ALA A 314 -4.18 -18.58 -23.18
CA ALA A 314 -4.23 -17.85 -21.93
C ALA A 314 -3.02 -18.19 -21.04
N ALA A 315 -2.50 -17.18 -20.36
CA ALA A 315 -1.42 -17.32 -19.39
C ALA A 315 -1.91 -16.94 -17.98
N LEU A 316 -1.66 -17.78 -16.97
CA LEU A 316 -1.87 -17.47 -15.55
C LEU A 316 -0.52 -17.32 -14.87
N LEU A 317 -0.23 -16.10 -14.42
CA LEU A 317 0.96 -15.73 -13.69
C LEU A 317 0.71 -15.81 -12.18
N ALA A 318 1.53 -16.59 -11.47
CA ALA A 318 1.47 -16.76 -10.03
C ALA A 318 2.80 -16.37 -9.36
N PRO A 319 2.78 -15.76 -8.15
CA PRO A 319 3.94 -15.11 -7.51
C PRO A 319 5.04 -16.08 -7.10
N THR A 320 4.71 -17.35 -6.90
CA THR A 320 5.65 -18.37 -6.46
C THR A 320 5.44 -19.65 -7.25
N GLU A 321 6.50 -20.45 -7.37
CA GLU A 321 6.42 -21.73 -8.07
C GLU A 321 5.42 -22.69 -7.41
N VAL A 322 5.31 -22.63 -6.07
CA VAL A 322 4.35 -23.41 -5.29
C VAL A 322 2.92 -23.06 -5.69
N LEU A 323 2.61 -21.75 -5.80
CA LEU A 323 1.29 -21.30 -6.19
C LEU A 323 1.00 -21.59 -7.67
N ALA A 324 1.98 -21.42 -8.56
CA ALA A 324 1.86 -21.81 -9.97
C ALA A 324 1.52 -23.30 -10.11
N ALA A 325 2.26 -24.17 -9.44
CA ALA A 325 2.01 -25.61 -9.44
C ALA A 325 0.63 -25.95 -8.86
N GLN A 326 0.18 -25.22 -7.83
CA GLN A 326 -1.16 -25.38 -7.26
C GLN A 326 -2.25 -24.99 -8.24
N HIS A 327 -2.14 -23.84 -8.92
CA HIS A 327 -3.11 -23.45 -9.94
C HIS A 327 -3.16 -24.48 -11.07
N ALA A 328 -2.01 -24.90 -11.60
CA ALA A 328 -1.96 -25.94 -12.64
C ALA A 328 -2.70 -27.22 -12.20
N ARG A 329 -2.44 -27.71 -10.98
CA ARG A 329 -3.17 -28.88 -10.43
C ARG A 329 -4.66 -28.63 -10.26
N SER A 330 -5.05 -27.47 -9.75
CA SER A 330 -6.45 -27.14 -9.48
C SER A 330 -7.24 -27.01 -10.77
N LEU A 331 -6.67 -26.35 -11.78
CA LEU A 331 -7.27 -26.23 -13.11
C LEU A 331 -7.35 -27.60 -13.79
N ALA A 332 -6.29 -28.41 -13.74
CA ALA A 332 -6.32 -29.76 -14.29
C ALA A 332 -7.36 -30.66 -13.61
N ALA A 333 -7.55 -30.53 -12.28
CA ALA A 333 -8.56 -31.28 -11.54
C ALA A 333 -10.00 -30.86 -11.91
N ILE A 334 -10.24 -29.56 -12.11
CA ILE A 334 -11.55 -29.05 -12.55
C ILE A 334 -11.85 -29.48 -13.99
N LEU A 335 -10.85 -29.40 -14.88
CA LEU A 335 -11.02 -29.73 -16.30
C LEU A 335 -11.07 -31.25 -16.55
N GLY A 336 -10.41 -32.05 -15.73
CA GLY A 336 -10.35 -33.50 -15.92
C GLY A 336 -9.83 -33.87 -17.32
N PRO A 337 -10.54 -34.71 -18.09
CA PRO A 337 -10.18 -35.01 -19.48
C PRO A 337 -10.06 -33.78 -20.39
N LEU A 338 -10.84 -32.72 -20.15
CA LEU A 338 -10.82 -31.49 -20.95
C LEU A 338 -9.52 -30.71 -20.83
N GLY A 339 -8.69 -30.95 -19.80
CA GLY A 339 -7.42 -30.24 -19.57
C GLY A 339 -6.18 -30.97 -20.09
N ARG A 340 -6.39 -32.13 -20.72
CA ARG A 340 -5.34 -33.08 -21.13
C ARG A 340 -5.35 -33.34 -22.63
N ALA A 341 -5.79 -32.37 -23.44
CA ALA A 341 -5.82 -32.54 -24.89
C ALA A 341 -4.43 -32.91 -25.43
N GLY A 342 -4.39 -33.93 -26.30
CA GLY A 342 -3.14 -34.52 -26.81
C GLY A 342 -2.57 -35.67 -25.98
N GLU A 343 -3.13 -35.97 -24.80
CA GLU A 343 -2.82 -37.17 -24.02
C GLU A 343 -3.75 -38.34 -24.37
N LEU A 344 -3.39 -39.57 -23.99
CA LEU A 344 -4.12 -40.79 -24.35
C LEU A 344 -5.56 -40.83 -23.82
N ASP A 345 -5.81 -40.24 -22.65
CA ASP A 345 -7.10 -40.17 -21.96
C ASP A 345 -7.67 -38.74 -21.89
N GLY A 346 -7.16 -37.85 -22.77
CA GLY A 346 -7.64 -36.49 -22.95
C GLY A 346 -8.85 -36.40 -23.86
N ASP A 347 -9.68 -35.39 -23.64
CA ASP A 347 -10.77 -35.06 -24.56
C ASP A 347 -10.20 -34.34 -25.81
N PRO A 348 -10.49 -34.80 -27.04
CA PRO A 348 -10.05 -34.14 -28.26
C PRO A 348 -10.60 -32.71 -28.43
N ALA A 349 -11.74 -32.39 -27.82
CA ALA A 349 -12.33 -31.05 -27.80
C ALA A 349 -11.83 -30.20 -26.62
N GLY A 350 -10.93 -30.73 -25.79
CA GLY A 350 -10.32 -30.05 -24.66
C GLY A 350 -9.18 -29.11 -25.04
N THR A 351 -8.45 -28.67 -24.02
CA THR A 351 -7.21 -27.90 -24.12
C THR A 351 -6.10 -28.59 -23.32
N ARG A 352 -4.84 -28.24 -23.57
CA ARG A 352 -3.71 -28.68 -22.75
C ARG A 352 -3.37 -27.61 -21.72
N VAL A 353 -3.36 -27.97 -20.45
CA VAL A 353 -2.84 -27.14 -19.36
C VAL A 353 -1.36 -27.42 -19.16
N ALA A 354 -0.50 -26.42 -19.34
CA ALA A 354 0.94 -26.55 -19.15
C ALA A 354 1.42 -25.73 -17.94
N LEU A 355 2.43 -26.24 -17.23
CA LEU A 355 3.12 -25.52 -16.15
C LEU A 355 4.52 -25.12 -16.61
N LEU A 356 4.91 -23.86 -16.40
CA LEU A 356 6.26 -23.35 -16.66
C LEU A 356 6.83 -22.62 -15.43
N THR A 357 7.85 -23.20 -14.81
CA THR A 357 8.56 -22.61 -13.66
C THR A 357 10.08 -22.65 -13.86
N GLY A 358 10.83 -21.91 -13.03
CA GLY A 358 12.30 -21.84 -13.11
C GLY A 358 12.96 -23.16 -12.70
N SER A 359 12.40 -23.85 -11.70
CA SER A 359 12.88 -25.12 -11.15
C SER A 359 12.71 -26.34 -12.05
N GLN A 360 11.97 -26.25 -13.16
CA GLN A 360 11.75 -27.39 -14.04
C GLN A 360 13.04 -27.89 -14.73
N LYS A 361 13.15 -29.22 -14.86
CA LYS A 361 14.23 -29.86 -15.62
C LYS A 361 14.25 -29.35 -17.06
N ALA A 362 15.45 -29.17 -17.61
CA ALA A 362 15.65 -28.57 -18.94
C ALA A 362 14.94 -29.32 -20.09
N ALA A 363 14.70 -30.63 -19.97
CA ALA A 363 13.93 -31.39 -20.96
C ALA A 363 12.44 -30.99 -20.94
N VAL A 364 11.82 -31.03 -19.75
CA VAL A 364 10.40 -30.66 -19.55
C VAL A 364 10.16 -29.21 -19.96
N ARG A 365 11.06 -28.30 -19.54
CA ARG A 365 10.95 -26.88 -19.89
C ARG A 365 11.00 -26.65 -21.41
N ARG A 366 11.83 -27.40 -22.15
CA ARG A 366 11.91 -27.29 -23.62
C ARG A 366 10.63 -27.81 -24.28
N GLU A 367 10.08 -28.92 -23.80
CA GLU A 367 8.82 -29.46 -24.30
C GLU A 367 7.67 -28.47 -24.09
N VAL A 368 7.54 -27.92 -22.88
CA VAL A 368 6.52 -26.92 -22.57
C VAL A 368 6.68 -25.68 -23.45
N ARG A 369 7.90 -25.15 -23.60
CA ARG A 369 8.14 -23.99 -24.48
C ARG A 369 7.75 -24.26 -25.93
N ALA A 370 8.03 -25.46 -26.45
CA ALA A 370 7.60 -25.84 -27.80
C ALA A 370 6.07 -25.85 -27.91
N ALA A 371 5.39 -26.44 -26.92
CA ALA A 371 3.93 -26.49 -26.87
C ALA A 371 3.27 -25.10 -26.72
N VAL A 372 3.95 -24.16 -26.07
CA VAL A 372 3.50 -22.76 -25.98
C VAL A 372 3.68 -22.06 -27.34
N ALA A 373 4.82 -22.26 -28.00
CA ALA A 373 5.16 -21.63 -29.26
C ALA A 373 4.34 -22.14 -30.46
N ASP A 374 3.91 -23.41 -30.44
CA ASP A 374 3.06 -23.99 -31.49
C ASP A 374 1.56 -23.87 -31.21
N GLY A 375 1.16 -23.35 -30.05
CA GLY A 375 -0.24 -23.14 -29.67
C GLY A 375 -0.95 -24.37 -29.10
N SER A 376 -0.28 -25.53 -28.99
CA SER A 376 -0.90 -26.75 -28.45
C SER A 376 -1.23 -26.64 -26.96
N ALA A 377 -0.50 -25.81 -26.21
CA ALA A 377 -0.84 -25.44 -24.84
C ALA A 377 -1.77 -24.21 -24.84
N GLY A 378 -3.09 -24.43 -24.75
CA GLY A 378 -4.08 -23.36 -24.71
C GLY A 378 -4.13 -22.61 -23.37
N ILE A 379 -3.79 -23.28 -22.25
CA ILE A 379 -3.67 -22.64 -20.93
C ILE A 379 -2.27 -22.89 -20.38
N VAL A 380 -1.57 -21.83 -20.04
CA VAL A 380 -0.19 -21.89 -19.51
C VAL A 380 -0.15 -21.25 -18.13
N VAL A 381 0.25 -22.00 -17.12
CA VAL A 381 0.41 -21.52 -15.74
C VAL A 381 1.90 -21.39 -15.45
N GLY A 382 2.33 -20.31 -14.81
CA GLY A 382 3.75 -20.15 -14.49
C GLY A 382 4.07 -18.98 -13.58
N THR A 383 5.36 -18.83 -13.30
CA THR A 383 5.92 -17.68 -12.56
C THR A 383 6.50 -16.67 -13.53
N HIS A 384 7.36 -15.75 -13.06
CA HIS A 384 8.17 -14.87 -13.91
C HIS A 384 8.96 -15.62 -15.00
N ALA A 385 9.09 -16.94 -14.93
CA ALA A 385 9.59 -17.77 -16.02
C ALA A 385 8.84 -17.57 -17.35
N LEU A 386 7.55 -17.20 -17.31
CA LEU A 386 6.75 -16.85 -18.50
C LEU A 386 7.20 -15.54 -19.16
N LEU A 387 7.86 -14.65 -18.39
CA LEU A 387 8.34 -13.34 -18.84
C LEU A 387 9.71 -13.41 -19.51
N GLN A 388 10.46 -14.48 -19.29
CA GLN A 388 11.83 -14.63 -19.77
C GLN A 388 11.91 -14.60 -21.30
N GLU A 389 13.08 -14.22 -21.81
CA GLU A 389 13.40 -14.34 -23.23
C GLU A 389 13.32 -15.81 -23.70
N GLY A 390 12.80 -16.01 -24.91
CA GLY A 390 12.60 -17.34 -25.51
C GLY A 390 11.37 -18.11 -25.02
N VAL A 391 10.39 -17.41 -24.45
CA VAL A 391 9.01 -17.91 -24.26
C VAL A 391 8.11 -17.09 -25.16
N ASP A 392 7.79 -17.64 -26.32
CA ASP A 392 6.99 -17.00 -27.36
C ASP A 392 5.66 -17.74 -27.48
N PHE A 393 4.56 -17.01 -27.41
CA PHE A 393 3.21 -17.56 -27.57
C PHE A 393 2.81 -17.51 -29.05
N ALA A 394 2.09 -18.52 -29.51
CA ALA A 394 1.51 -18.50 -30.86
C ALA A 394 0.45 -17.39 -31.00
N ASP A 395 -0.45 -17.29 -30.02
CA ASP A 395 -1.49 -16.24 -29.97
C ASP A 395 -1.91 -15.97 -28.51
N LEU A 396 -1.15 -15.16 -27.77
CA LEU A 396 -1.52 -14.79 -26.40
C LEU A 396 -2.74 -13.86 -26.41
N GLY A 397 -3.90 -14.39 -25.99
CA GLY A 397 -5.17 -13.67 -25.96
C GLY A 397 -5.55 -13.12 -24.59
N LEU A 398 -5.17 -13.79 -23.49
CA LEU A 398 -5.49 -13.36 -22.13
C LEU A 398 -4.34 -13.62 -21.16
N VAL A 399 -4.08 -12.64 -20.31
CA VAL A 399 -3.15 -12.73 -19.19
C VAL A 399 -3.95 -12.59 -17.90
N VAL A 400 -3.85 -13.60 -17.05
CA VAL A 400 -4.37 -13.61 -15.69
C VAL A 400 -3.20 -13.44 -14.72
N VAL A 401 -3.25 -12.46 -13.83
CA VAL A 401 -2.23 -12.25 -12.80
C VAL A 401 -2.87 -12.48 -11.43
N ASP A 402 -2.38 -13.44 -10.65
CA ASP A 402 -2.85 -13.67 -9.27
C ASP A 402 -1.92 -13.03 -8.24
N GLU A 403 -2.51 -12.42 -7.20
CA GLU A 403 -1.83 -11.71 -6.11
C GLU A 403 -0.81 -10.65 -6.58
N GLN A 404 -1.37 -9.62 -7.21
CA GLN A 404 -0.64 -8.52 -7.86
C GLN A 404 0.35 -7.77 -6.96
N HIS A 405 0.21 -7.76 -5.64
CA HIS A 405 1.08 -6.93 -4.78
C HIS A 405 2.57 -7.33 -4.84
N ARG A 406 2.91 -8.50 -5.40
CA ARG A 406 4.31 -8.89 -5.69
C ARG A 406 4.75 -8.69 -7.14
N PHE A 407 3.83 -8.28 -8.02
CA PHE A 407 4.11 -8.09 -9.45
C PHE A 407 4.08 -6.61 -9.81
N GLY A 408 5.27 -6.06 -10.08
CA GLY A 408 5.44 -4.67 -10.49
C GLY A 408 4.77 -4.37 -11.83
N VAL A 409 4.53 -3.08 -12.10
CA VAL A 409 3.99 -2.56 -13.38
C VAL A 409 4.82 -3.07 -14.57
N GLU A 410 6.13 -3.17 -14.40
CA GLU A 410 7.11 -3.65 -15.41
C GLU A 410 6.80 -5.06 -15.95
N GLN A 411 6.31 -5.95 -15.09
CA GLN A 411 6.05 -7.35 -15.45
C GLN A 411 4.74 -7.48 -16.25
N ARG A 412 3.80 -6.55 -16.08
CA ARG A 412 2.57 -6.45 -16.88
C ARG A 412 2.87 -5.96 -18.29
N ASP A 413 3.74 -4.95 -18.42
CA ASP A 413 4.14 -4.40 -19.71
C ASP A 413 4.97 -5.41 -20.52
N ALA A 414 5.83 -6.19 -19.85
CA ALA A 414 6.56 -7.29 -20.48
C ALA A 414 5.64 -8.37 -21.09
N LEU A 415 4.49 -8.67 -20.46
CA LEU A 415 3.51 -9.63 -21.02
C LEU A 415 2.71 -9.02 -22.16
N ARG A 416 2.34 -7.74 -22.07
CA ARG A 416 1.69 -7.05 -23.20
C ARG A 416 2.58 -7.09 -24.44
N ALA A 417 3.89 -6.90 -24.26
CA ALA A 417 4.86 -6.92 -25.34
C ALA A 417 5.09 -8.32 -25.96
N LYS A 418 4.68 -9.42 -25.29
CA LYS A 418 4.80 -10.78 -25.83
C LYS A 418 3.67 -11.17 -26.78
N GLY A 419 2.56 -10.43 -26.79
CA GLY A 419 1.49 -10.61 -27.77
C GLY A 419 1.77 -9.82 -29.05
N THR A 420 1.43 -10.39 -30.22
CA THR A 420 1.46 -9.66 -31.51
C THR A 420 0.52 -8.43 -31.48
N ARG A 421 -0.57 -8.53 -30.71
CA ARG A 421 -1.43 -7.44 -30.28
C ARG A 421 -1.54 -7.46 -28.76
N PRO A 422 -1.90 -6.34 -28.11
CA PRO A 422 -2.09 -6.32 -26.66
C PRO A 422 -3.13 -7.36 -26.23
N PRO A 423 -2.77 -8.33 -25.36
CA PRO A 423 -3.71 -9.31 -24.83
C PRO A 423 -4.70 -8.63 -23.87
N HIS A 424 -5.83 -9.30 -23.62
CA HIS A 424 -6.69 -8.96 -22.49
C HIS A 424 -5.95 -9.23 -21.17
N VAL A 425 -6.20 -8.42 -20.14
CA VAL A 425 -5.54 -8.50 -18.84
C VAL A 425 -6.61 -8.56 -17.73
N LEU A 426 -6.55 -9.65 -16.96
CA LEU A 426 -7.33 -9.85 -15.74
C LEU A 426 -6.38 -9.96 -14.56
N VAL A 427 -6.49 -9.05 -13.62
CA VAL A 427 -5.70 -9.09 -12.38
C VAL A 427 -6.59 -9.52 -11.24
N MET A 428 -6.11 -10.42 -10.38
CA MET A 428 -6.83 -10.91 -9.22
C MET A 428 -6.11 -10.48 -7.94
N THR A 429 -6.90 -10.14 -6.92
CA THR A 429 -6.40 -9.89 -5.57
C THR A 429 -7.28 -10.58 -4.54
N ALA A 430 -6.68 -11.27 -3.57
CA ALA A 430 -7.39 -11.89 -2.47
C ALA A 430 -7.61 -10.97 -1.27
N THR A 431 -6.83 -9.90 -1.15
CA THR A 431 -7.13 -8.78 -0.25
C THR A 431 -7.95 -7.76 -1.01
N PRO A 432 -9.23 -7.54 -0.64
CA PRO A 432 -9.99 -6.42 -1.14
C PRO A 432 -9.20 -5.13 -0.90
N ILE A 433 -9.21 -4.22 -1.85
CA ILE A 433 -8.55 -2.91 -1.71
C ILE A 433 -9.67 -1.88 -1.75
N PRO A 434 -9.69 -0.88 -0.86
CA PRO A 434 -10.72 0.14 -0.88
C PRO A 434 -10.80 0.81 -2.24
N ARG A 435 -12.03 1.07 -2.68
CA ARG A 435 -12.32 1.49 -4.04
C ARG A 435 -11.53 2.73 -4.44
N THR A 436 -11.33 3.66 -3.53
CA THR A 436 -10.52 4.87 -3.75
C THR A 436 -9.07 4.57 -4.10
N VAL A 437 -8.43 3.66 -3.34
CA VAL A 437 -7.07 3.20 -3.62
C VAL A 437 -7.03 2.43 -4.94
N ALA A 438 -8.03 1.59 -5.21
CA ALA A 438 -8.13 0.92 -6.51
C ALA A 438 -8.26 1.93 -7.67
N MET A 439 -9.04 3.00 -7.48
CA MET A 439 -9.27 4.06 -8.46
C MET A 439 -8.08 5.00 -8.67
N THR A 440 -7.10 5.03 -7.76
CA THR A 440 -5.93 5.90 -7.86
C THR A 440 -4.65 5.14 -8.21
N VAL A 441 -4.39 4.01 -7.56
CA VAL A 441 -3.19 3.19 -7.77
C VAL A 441 -3.33 2.27 -8.98
N TYR A 442 -4.53 1.72 -9.17
CA TYR A 442 -4.85 0.79 -10.25
C TYR A 442 -5.88 1.36 -11.21
N GLY A 443 -6.02 2.69 -11.27
CA GLY A 443 -7.11 3.35 -12.00
C GLY A 443 -7.06 3.22 -13.52
N ASP A 444 -6.04 2.57 -14.08
CA ASP A 444 -6.05 2.05 -15.46
C ASP A 444 -6.92 0.79 -15.62
N LEU A 445 -7.26 0.11 -14.53
CA LEU A 445 -8.08 -1.09 -14.47
C LEU A 445 -9.53 -0.75 -14.10
N GLU A 446 -10.48 -1.38 -14.79
CA GLU A 446 -11.86 -1.46 -14.30
C GLU A 446 -11.95 -2.46 -13.15
N THR A 447 -12.84 -2.25 -12.18
CA THR A 447 -12.90 -3.08 -10.97
C THR A 447 -14.18 -3.90 -10.91
N SER A 448 -14.07 -5.22 -10.81
CA SER A 448 -15.19 -6.13 -10.51
C SER A 448 -15.01 -6.71 -9.11
N THR A 449 -16.11 -6.86 -8.37
CA THR A 449 -16.07 -7.30 -6.98
C THR A 449 -16.92 -8.56 -6.75
N LEU A 450 -16.28 -9.64 -6.29
CA LEU A 450 -16.93 -10.85 -5.81
C LEU A 450 -17.11 -10.80 -4.28
N ARG A 451 -18.31 -10.42 -3.84
CA ARG A 451 -18.68 -10.36 -2.41
C ARG A 451 -19.22 -11.68 -1.86
N GLN A 452 -19.85 -12.49 -2.71
CA GLN A 452 -20.51 -13.71 -2.28
C GLN A 452 -19.51 -14.85 -2.09
N LEU A 453 -19.55 -15.50 -0.93
CA LEU A 453 -18.81 -16.74 -0.68
C LEU A 453 -19.62 -17.95 -1.17
N PRO A 454 -18.99 -18.99 -1.74
CA PRO A 454 -19.66 -20.24 -2.10
C PRO A 454 -20.35 -20.91 -0.90
N ALA A 455 -21.48 -21.57 -1.14
CA ALA A 455 -22.21 -22.31 -0.13
C ALA A 455 -21.43 -23.53 0.39
N GLY A 456 -21.61 -23.88 1.67
CA GLY A 456 -21.00 -25.06 2.29
C GLY A 456 -19.68 -24.82 3.05
N ARG A 457 -19.22 -23.56 3.14
CA ARG A 457 -18.04 -23.20 3.91
C ARG A 457 -18.38 -22.89 5.37
N GLY A 458 -17.64 -23.47 6.31
CA GLY A 458 -17.71 -23.07 7.71
C GLY A 458 -17.10 -21.69 7.91
N GLY A 459 -17.81 -20.76 8.55
CA GLY A 459 -17.25 -19.44 8.90
C GLY A 459 -16.02 -19.57 9.82
N VAL A 460 -15.15 -18.55 9.84
CA VAL A 460 -14.00 -18.51 10.75
C VAL A 460 -14.28 -17.56 11.90
N SER A 461 -14.32 -18.09 13.11
CA SER A 461 -14.33 -17.28 14.33
C SER A 461 -12.90 -16.84 14.68
N SER A 462 -12.71 -15.57 15.04
CA SER A 462 -11.39 -15.03 15.38
C SER A 462 -11.36 -14.51 16.82
N SER A 463 -10.24 -14.68 17.52
CA SER A 463 -10.09 -14.18 18.89
C SER A 463 -8.64 -13.81 19.19
N VAL A 464 -8.44 -12.73 19.94
CA VAL A 464 -7.12 -12.31 20.42
C VAL A 464 -6.79 -13.03 21.72
N VAL A 465 -5.56 -13.52 21.82
CA VAL A 465 -5.00 -14.20 23.00
C VAL A 465 -3.92 -13.27 23.61
N PRO A 466 -4.29 -12.42 24.59
CA PRO A 466 -3.37 -11.45 25.20
C PRO A 466 -2.50 -12.14 26.27
N VAL A 467 -1.39 -12.74 25.85
CA VAL A 467 -0.52 -13.53 26.73
C VAL A 467 0.10 -12.69 27.85
N GLY A 468 0.37 -11.41 27.58
CA GLY A 468 0.91 -10.47 28.57
C GLY A 468 -0.02 -10.20 29.76
N GLU A 469 -1.35 -10.31 29.56
CA GLU A 469 -2.35 -10.10 30.62
C GLU A 469 -2.91 -11.42 31.15
N LYS A 470 -3.09 -12.41 30.27
CA LYS A 470 -3.75 -13.68 30.58
C LYS A 470 -2.94 -14.87 30.02
N PRO A 471 -1.81 -15.24 30.66
CA PRO A 471 -0.96 -16.34 30.19
C PRO A 471 -1.72 -17.67 30.01
N ALA A 472 -2.65 -17.98 30.90
CA ALA A 472 -3.44 -19.23 30.86
C ALA A 472 -4.31 -19.38 29.59
N TRP A 473 -4.57 -18.29 28.85
CA TRP A 473 -5.31 -18.37 27.59
C TRP A 473 -4.49 -19.03 26.48
N LEU A 474 -3.16 -18.95 26.54
CA LEU A 474 -2.28 -19.66 25.63
C LEU A 474 -2.38 -21.18 25.84
N ASP A 475 -2.43 -21.64 27.09
CA ASP A 475 -2.65 -23.06 27.40
C ASP A 475 -4.02 -23.55 26.88
N ARG A 476 -5.06 -22.72 27.02
CA ARG A 476 -6.38 -23.01 26.47
C ARG A 476 -6.36 -23.08 24.94
N ALA A 477 -5.60 -22.21 24.27
CA ALA A 477 -5.42 -22.24 22.82
C ALA A 477 -4.80 -23.58 22.36
N TRP A 478 -3.76 -24.06 23.05
CA TRP A 478 -3.17 -25.37 22.74
C TRP A 478 -4.11 -26.54 23.04
N ALA A 479 -4.89 -26.46 24.13
CA ALA A 479 -5.93 -27.45 24.40
C ALA A 479 -6.96 -27.51 23.27
N ARG A 480 -7.33 -26.36 22.72
CA ARG A 480 -8.25 -26.30 21.59
C ARG A 480 -7.65 -26.91 20.33
N VAL A 481 -6.37 -26.67 20.04
CA VAL A 481 -5.67 -27.34 18.91
C VAL A 481 -5.75 -28.86 19.07
N ARG A 482 -5.49 -29.41 20.27
CA ARG A 482 -5.61 -30.86 20.53
C ARG A 482 -7.04 -31.38 20.35
N GLU A 483 -8.05 -30.64 20.81
CA GLU A 483 -9.47 -31.02 20.64
C GLU A 483 -9.85 -31.15 19.16
N GLU A 484 -9.41 -30.21 18.33
CA GLU A 484 -9.71 -30.20 16.89
C GLU A 484 -8.95 -31.33 16.17
N VAL A 485 -7.67 -31.53 16.49
CA VAL A 485 -6.87 -32.63 15.93
C VAL A 485 -7.39 -34.00 16.35
N ALA A 486 -7.80 -34.17 17.60
CA ALA A 486 -8.41 -35.42 18.09
C ALA A 486 -9.72 -35.76 17.36
N ALA A 487 -10.40 -34.76 16.82
CA ALA A 487 -11.57 -34.93 15.97
C ALA A 487 -11.22 -35.15 14.48
N GLY A 488 -9.96 -35.48 14.16
CA GLY A 488 -9.48 -35.81 12.83
C GLY A 488 -9.13 -34.60 11.95
N ARG A 489 -9.04 -33.40 12.53
CA ARG A 489 -8.76 -32.15 11.81
C ARG A 489 -7.31 -31.72 11.95
N GLN A 490 -6.93 -30.63 11.29
CA GLN A 490 -5.55 -30.17 11.26
C GLN A 490 -5.41 -28.69 11.65
N ALA A 491 -4.21 -28.30 12.06
CA ALA A 491 -3.93 -26.94 12.53
C ALA A 491 -2.67 -26.32 11.91
N TYR A 492 -2.70 -25.01 11.72
CA TYR A 492 -1.55 -24.18 11.38
C TYR A 492 -1.08 -23.39 12.61
N VAL A 493 0.23 -23.29 12.78
CA VAL A 493 0.88 -22.37 13.73
C VAL A 493 1.86 -21.49 12.98
N VAL A 494 1.63 -20.18 12.95
CA VAL A 494 2.42 -19.24 12.16
C VAL A 494 3.29 -18.37 13.05
N CYS A 495 4.58 -18.27 12.73
CA CYS A 495 5.55 -17.44 13.47
C CYS A 495 6.22 -16.42 12.53
N PRO A 496 6.66 -15.26 13.05
CA PRO A 496 7.21 -14.19 12.22
C PRO A 496 8.62 -14.48 11.68
N ARG A 497 9.43 -15.36 12.30
CA ARG A 497 10.83 -15.61 11.91
C ARG A 497 11.17 -17.09 11.79
N ILE A 498 12.26 -17.41 11.10
CA ILE A 498 12.74 -18.80 10.88
C ILE A 498 13.52 -19.34 12.08
N GLY A 499 14.58 -18.65 12.54
CA GLY A 499 15.26 -18.97 13.81
C GLY A 499 16.78 -18.97 13.85
N ASP A 500 17.49 -18.69 12.75
CA ASP A 500 18.95 -18.81 12.79
C ASP A 500 19.58 -17.62 13.55
N LEU A 501 20.05 -17.90 14.78
CA LEU A 501 20.94 -17.06 15.56
C LEU A 501 22.35 -17.12 14.97
N GLU A 502 22.57 -16.40 13.88
CA GLU A 502 23.86 -15.81 13.49
C GLU A 502 23.60 -14.89 12.29
N ASP A 503 23.23 -13.64 12.55
CA ASP A 503 23.26 -12.63 11.49
C ASP A 503 23.73 -11.28 12.05
N GLY A 504 25.00 -11.29 12.42
CA GLY A 504 25.87 -10.15 12.20
C GLY A 504 26.68 -10.40 10.93
N GLY A 505 26.06 -10.37 9.74
CA GLY A 505 26.82 -10.36 8.50
C GLY A 505 26.07 -10.79 7.24
N LYS A 506 25.54 -9.80 6.52
CA LYS A 506 25.29 -9.80 5.05
C LYS A 506 25.09 -11.19 4.42
N GLY A 507 23.85 -11.64 4.36
CA GLY A 507 23.39 -12.77 3.56
C GLY A 507 22.01 -12.50 2.98
N ASP A 508 22.02 -11.76 1.87
CA ASP A 508 20.95 -11.67 0.88
C ASP A 508 20.59 -13.09 0.39
N ASP A 509 19.34 -13.52 0.61
CA ASP A 509 18.65 -14.63 -0.09
C ASP A 509 17.26 -14.87 0.56
N GLY A 510 16.41 -13.84 0.49
CA GLY A 510 14.96 -13.97 0.39
C GLY A 510 14.56 -13.47 -1.00
N PRO A 511 13.45 -13.94 -1.61
CA PRO A 511 13.01 -13.36 -2.87
C PRO A 511 12.65 -11.90 -2.63
N ASP A 512 13.47 -10.98 -3.16
CA ASP A 512 13.33 -9.52 -3.20
C ASP A 512 12.18 -8.96 -2.34
N ASP A 513 12.51 -8.52 -1.13
CA ASP A 513 11.63 -7.71 -0.29
C ASP A 513 11.42 -6.33 -0.94
N ALA A 514 10.46 -6.29 -1.88
CA ALA A 514 9.84 -5.07 -2.41
C ALA A 514 8.69 -4.58 -1.52
N ASP A 515 8.56 -5.11 -0.31
CA ASP A 515 7.73 -4.53 0.75
C ASP A 515 8.61 -3.56 1.55
N GLY A 516 8.56 -2.28 1.16
CA GLY A 516 9.34 -1.18 1.72
C GLY A 516 9.06 -0.87 3.20
N ALA A 517 9.34 -1.81 4.09
CA ALA A 517 9.71 -1.46 5.45
C ALA A 517 11.11 -0.84 5.39
N PRO A 518 11.32 0.41 5.83
CA PRO A 518 12.68 0.87 6.04
C PRO A 518 13.36 -0.11 7.01
N PRO A 519 14.64 -0.48 6.79
CA PRO A 519 15.38 -1.18 7.82
C PRO A 519 15.21 -0.35 9.10
N PRO A 520 14.86 -0.96 10.24
CA PRO A 520 14.70 -0.20 11.46
C PRO A 520 16.01 0.56 11.67
N GLU A 521 15.96 1.89 11.56
CA GLU A 521 17.09 2.72 11.93
C GLU A 521 17.51 2.27 13.33
N GLU A 522 18.79 1.94 13.50
CA GLU A 522 19.38 1.67 14.81
C GLU A 522 19.24 2.93 15.68
N LYS A 523 18.08 3.08 16.30
CA LYS A 523 17.73 4.12 17.25
C LYS A 523 17.21 3.45 18.49
N GLY A 524 18.16 3.23 19.41
CA GLY A 524 17.91 2.92 20.81
C GLY A 524 17.42 1.50 21.06
N ALA A 525 18.17 0.76 21.87
CA ALA A 525 17.77 -0.54 22.39
C ALA A 525 16.34 -0.47 22.98
N SER A 526 15.37 -1.00 22.24
CA SER A 526 14.03 -1.25 22.78
C SER A 526 14.09 -2.55 23.58
N ASP A 527 13.56 -2.53 24.80
CA ASP A 527 13.50 -3.63 25.77
C ASP A 527 12.56 -4.80 25.34
N LYS A 528 12.32 -4.97 24.03
CA LYS A 528 11.42 -6.00 23.48
C LYS A 528 12.18 -7.27 23.15
N ARG A 529 11.65 -8.42 23.57
CA ARG A 529 12.17 -9.75 23.21
C ARG A 529 12.25 -9.93 21.68
N PRO A 530 13.22 -10.71 21.17
CA PRO A 530 13.29 -11.04 19.74
C PRO A 530 12.00 -11.78 19.29
N PRO A 531 11.60 -11.66 18.01
CA PRO A 531 10.40 -12.32 17.50
C PRO A 531 10.56 -13.84 17.55
N LEU A 532 9.47 -14.55 17.80
CA LEU A 532 9.46 -16.01 17.87
C LEU A 532 9.88 -16.65 16.54
N ALA A 533 10.81 -17.59 16.66
CA ALA A 533 11.33 -18.40 15.57
C ALA A 533 10.51 -19.66 15.37
N VAL A 534 10.24 -20.03 14.12
CA VAL A 534 9.52 -21.26 13.75
C VAL A 534 10.21 -22.50 14.29
N LEU A 535 11.53 -22.58 14.22
CA LEU A 535 12.28 -23.75 14.71
C LEU A 535 12.14 -23.90 16.23
N ASP A 536 12.37 -22.83 16.98
CA ASP A 536 12.25 -22.82 18.44
C ASP A 536 10.82 -23.15 18.89
N VAL A 537 9.81 -22.55 18.23
CA VAL A 537 8.39 -22.80 18.53
C VAL A 537 8.04 -24.26 18.23
N ALA A 538 8.49 -24.81 17.11
CA ALA A 538 8.22 -26.20 16.76
C ALA A 538 8.83 -27.18 17.77
N GLU A 539 10.07 -26.96 18.20
CA GLU A 539 10.70 -27.78 19.25
C GLU A 539 9.94 -27.67 20.58
N ALA A 540 9.59 -26.46 21.01
CA ALA A 540 8.82 -26.25 22.23
C ALA A 540 7.43 -26.93 22.18
N LEU A 541 6.76 -26.90 21.03
CA LEU A 541 5.47 -27.57 20.83
C LEU A 541 5.59 -29.09 20.84
N ARG A 542 6.62 -29.64 20.19
CA ARG A 542 6.94 -31.08 20.18
C ARG A 542 7.29 -31.62 21.56
N ALA A 543 8.05 -30.84 22.35
CA ALA A 543 8.44 -31.24 23.71
C ALA A 543 7.35 -30.95 24.76
N GLY A 544 6.45 -30.01 24.49
CA GLY A 544 5.48 -29.51 25.45
C GLY A 544 4.04 -29.84 25.09
N PRO A 545 3.20 -28.82 24.80
CA PRO A 545 1.74 -28.97 24.80
C PRO A 545 1.19 -29.82 23.64
N LEU A 546 1.95 -30.08 22.58
CA LEU A 546 1.52 -30.85 21.40
C LEU A 546 2.35 -32.13 21.20
N SER A 547 3.00 -32.63 22.25
CA SER A 547 3.89 -33.81 22.20
C SER A 547 3.23 -35.11 21.74
N ALA A 548 1.90 -35.19 21.80
CA ALA A 548 1.13 -36.33 21.30
C ALA A 548 0.76 -36.23 19.81
N LEU A 549 1.13 -35.15 19.11
CA LEU A 549 0.73 -34.86 17.74
C LEU A 549 1.92 -34.91 16.77
N ARG A 550 1.64 -35.15 15.47
CA ARG A 550 2.63 -35.09 14.39
C ARG A 550 2.83 -33.64 13.97
N VAL A 551 3.84 -33.00 14.55
CA VAL A 551 4.19 -31.59 14.31
C VAL A 551 5.35 -31.50 13.32
N GLU A 552 5.17 -30.79 12.20
CA GLU A 552 6.20 -30.54 11.19
C GLU A 552 6.39 -29.05 10.91
N VAL A 553 7.54 -28.70 10.32
CA VAL A 553 7.95 -27.32 10.08
C VAL A 553 7.86 -26.95 8.59
N LEU A 554 7.50 -25.71 8.27
CA LEU A 554 7.59 -25.18 6.90
C LEU A 554 8.09 -23.73 6.86
N HIS A 555 9.23 -23.46 6.22
CA HIS A 555 9.78 -22.10 6.12
C HIS A 555 10.39 -21.78 4.75
N GLY A 556 10.65 -20.49 4.51
CA GLY A 556 11.09 -19.95 3.22
C GLY A 556 12.45 -20.47 2.74
N ARG A 557 13.36 -20.77 3.66
CA ARG A 557 14.69 -21.32 3.34
C ARG A 557 14.72 -22.80 2.94
N MET A 558 13.61 -23.53 3.06
CA MET A 558 13.59 -24.95 2.68
C MET A 558 13.67 -25.13 1.14
N PRO A 559 14.32 -26.19 0.66
CA PRO A 559 14.29 -26.58 -0.75
C PRO A 559 12.84 -26.72 -1.28
N PRO A 560 12.54 -26.29 -2.53
CA PRO A 560 11.19 -26.36 -3.09
C PRO A 560 10.57 -27.76 -3.06
N GLU A 561 11.35 -28.80 -3.36
CA GLU A 561 10.89 -30.20 -3.35
C GLU A 561 10.47 -30.66 -1.94
N GLU A 562 11.20 -30.23 -0.90
CA GLU A 562 10.90 -30.57 0.49
C GLU A 562 9.64 -29.83 0.99
N LYS A 563 9.49 -28.54 0.62
CA LYS A 563 8.26 -27.78 0.90
C LYS A 563 7.04 -28.48 0.28
N GLU A 564 7.14 -28.86 -0.99
CA GLU A 564 6.06 -29.54 -1.68
C GLU A 564 5.74 -30.92 -1.07
N ALA A 565 6.76 -31.67 -0.63
CA ALA A 565 6.58 -32.92 0.06
C ALA A 565 5.84 -32.74 1.41
N ARG A 566 6.26 -31.78 2.24
CA ARG A 566 5.59 -31.49 3.53
C ARG A 566 4.15 -31.00 3.33
N MET A 567 3.91 -30.16 2.33
CA MET A 567 2.56 -29.70 2.02
C MET A 567 1.66 -30.83 1.53
N ARG A 568 2.19 -31.77 0.74
CA ARG A 568 1.44 -32.98 0.32
C ARG A 568 1.11 -33.87 1.52
N ALA A 569 2.08 -34.14 2.39
CA ALA A 569 1.87 -34.91 3.61
C ALA A 569 0.82 -34.25 4.53
N PHE A 570 0.87 -32.92 4.65
CA PHE A 570 -0.15 -32.18 5.39
C PHE A 570 -1.52 -32.29 4.70
N ALA A 571 -1.65 -32.09 3.39
CA ALA A 571 -2.92 -32.27 2.69
C ALA A 571 -3.49 -33.70 2.80
N ALA A 572 -2.63 -34.71 2.94
CA ALA A 572 -2.99 -36.12 3.11
C ALA A 572 -3.31 -36.52 4.57
N ALA A 573 -3.34 -35.57 5.52
CA ALA A 573 -3.51 -35.82 6.95
C ALA A 573 -2.42 -36.74 7.57
N GLU A 574 -1.21 -36.74 7.00
CA GLU A 574 -0.03 -37.41 7.56
C GLU A 574 0.66 -36.53 8.63
N ILE A 575 0.40 -35.23 8.62
CA ILE A 575 0.88 -34.23 9.57
C ILE A 575 -0.34 -33.60 10.25
N ASP A 576 -0.34 -33.49 11.58
CA ASP A 576 -1.46 -32.93 12.34
C ASP A 576 -1.36 -31.40 12.46
N VAL A 577 -0.14 -30.92 12.70
CA VAL A 577 0.14 -29.50 12.95
C VAL A 577 1.32 -29.05 12.10
N LEU A 578 1.11 -28.02 11.29
CA LEU A 578 2.17 -27.40 10.50
C LEU A 578 2.59 -26.07 11.13
N VAL A 579 3.83 -26.00 11.62
CA VAL A 579 4.45 -24.79 12.17
C VAL A 579 5.20 -24.09 11.05
N ALA A 580 4.77 -22.89 10.66
CA ALA A 580 5.26 -22.22 9.47
C ALA A 580 5.58 -20.75 9.66
N THR A 581 6.37 -20.17 8.76
CA THR A 581 6.44 -18.70 8.61
C THR A 581 5.29 -18.20 7.73
N THR A 582 5.32 -16.92 7.33
CA THR A 582 4.44 -16.33 6.31
C THR A 582 4.42 -17.05 4.96
N VAL A 583 5.23 -18.09 4.74
CA VAL A 583 5.15 -18.89 3.49
C VAL A 583 3.77 -19.52 3.29
N VAL A 584 3.03 -19.83 4.35
CA VAL A 584 1.63 -20.33 4.22
C VAL A 584 0.63 -19.24 3.82
N GLU A 585 1.02 -17.98 3.86
CA GLU A 585 0.22 -16.87 3.32
C GLU A 585 -0.11 -17.11 1.85
N VAL A 586 0.82 -17.70 1.10
CA VAL A 586 0.74 -17.94 -0.34
C VAL A 586 0.92 -19.43 -0.65
N GLY A 587 -0.04 -20.28 -0.29
CA GLY A 587 -0.07 -21.64 -0.84
C GLY A 587 -0.79 -22.71 -0.01
N VAL A 588 -1.52 -23.53 -0.76
CA VAL A 588 -2.27 -24.76 -0.45
C VAL A 588 -3.58 -24.58 0.30
N ASP A 589 -4.63 -25.09 -0.33
CA ASP A 589 -5.95 -25.27 0.24
C ASP A 589 -6.00 -26.62 0.95
N VAL A 590 -6.17 -26.63 2.27
CA VAL A 590 -6.32 -27.85 3.06
C VAL A 590 -7.71 -27.82 3.69
N PRO A 591 -8.71 -28.46 3.07
CA PRO A 591 -10.10 -28.39 3.53
C PRO A 591 -10.32 -28.84 4.98
N ASN A 592 -9.45 -29.75 5.46
CA ASN A 592 -9.48 -30.31 6.81
C ASN A 592 -8.77 -29.44 7.87
N ALA A 593 -8.08 -28.37 7.45
CA ALA A 593 -7.44 -27.42 8.37
C ALA A 593 -8.49 -26.46 8.95
N THR A 594 -8.67 -26.50 10.27
CA THR A 594 -9.72 -25.74 10.96
C THR A 594 -9.20 -24.75 11.99
N VAL A 595 -7.95 -24.90 12.44
CA VAL A 595 -7.35 -23.98 13.42
C VAL A 595 -6.15 -23.25 12.83
N MET A 596 -6.12 -21.93 13.00
CA MET A 596 -4.99 -21.06 12.70
C MET A 596 -4.54 -20.41 14.01
N VAL A 597 -3.28 -20.57 14.38
CA VAL A 597 -2.67 -19.87 15.52
C VAL A 597 -1.56 -18.97 14.99
N VAL A 598 -1.66 -17.66 15.18
CA VAL A 598 -0.62 -16.71 14.78
C VAL A 598 0.12 -16.24 16.03
N MET A 599 1.40 -16.61 16.13
CA MET A 599 2.31 -16.20 17.21
C MET A 599 2.85 -14.80 16.93
N ASP A 600 3.00 -13.97 17.96
CA ASP A 600 3.42 -12.55 17.82
C ASP A 600 2.58 -11.78 16.77
N ALA A 601 1.26 -11.96 16.80
CA ALA A 601 0.33 -11.40 15.82
C ALA A 601 0.45 -9.87 15.67
N ASP A 602 0.91 -9.17 16.71
CA ASP A 602 1.19 -7.73 16.66
C ASP A 602 2.25 -7.31 15.64
N ARG A 603 3.09 -8.24 15.20
CA ARG A 603 4.15 -8.00 14.20
C ARG A 603 3.68 -8.17 12.76
N PHE A 604 2.48 -8.69 12.53
CA PHE A 604 1.93 -8.90 11.20
C PHE A 604 1.05 -7.73 10.77
N GLY A 605 1.04 -7.40 9.48
CA GLY A 605 0.11 -6.44 8.89
C GLY A 605 -1.34 -6.96 8.91
N VAL A 606 -2.34 -6.06 8.82
CA VAL A 606 -3.76 -6.48 8.83
C VAL A 606 -4.07 -7.38 7.64
N SER A 607 -3.56 -7.02 6.46
CA SER A 607 -3.69 -7.81 5.24
C SER A 607 -3.10 -9.23 5.37
N GLN A 608 -1.92 -9.38 6.00
CA GLN A 608 -1.30 -10.68 6.24
C GLN A 608 -2.15 -11.54 7.19
N LEU A 609 -2.64 -10.96 8.30
CA LEU A 609 -3.51 -11.66 9.24
C LEU A 609 -4.81 -12.14 8.57
N HIS A 610 -5.38 -11.32 7.68
CA HIS A 610 -6.54 -11.69 6.88
C HIS A 610 -6.25 -12.88 5.94
N GLN A 611 -5.13 -12.83 5.21
CA GLN A 611 -4.73 -13.90 4.30
C GLN A 611 -4.49 -15.22 5.06
N LEU A 612 -3.77 -15.18 6.19
CA LEU A 612 -3.55 -16.34 7.06
C LEU A 612 -4.87 -16.89 7.60
N ARG A 613 -5.78 -16.04 8.09
CA ARG A 613 -7.11 -16.46 8.53
C ARG A 613 -7.89 -17.18 7.41
N GLY A 614 -7.78 -16.70 6.17
CA GLY A 614 -8.42 -17.30 5.00
C GLY A 614 -7.87 -18.67 4.58
N ARG A 615 -6.80 -19.17 5.22
CA ARG A 615 -6.21 -20.51 4.97
C ARG A 615 -6.90 -21.64 5.73
N VAL A 616 -7.77 -21.34 6.69
CA VAL A 616 -8.56 -22.34 7.42
C VAL A 616 -10.05 -22.32 7.04
N ALA A 617 -10.76 -23.37 7.45
CA ALA A 617 -12.20 -23.56 7.22
C ALA A 617 -12.58 -23.50 5.75
N ARG A 618 -11.88 -24.27 4.92
CA ARG A 618 -12.16 -24.36 3.48
C ARG A 618 -13.08 -25.54 3.13
N GLY A 619 -13.33 -26.44 4.07
CA GLY A 619 -14.36 -27.47 3.98
C GLY A 619 -15.64 -27.13 4.74
N ALA A 620 -16.40 -28.17 5.09
CA ALA A 620 -17.67 -28.06 5.80
C ALA A 620 -17.56 -27.65 7.28
N HIS A 621 -16.36 -27.73 7.86
CA HIS A 621 -16.14 -27.44 9.28
C HIS A 621 -15.83 -25.97 9.52
N ALA A 622 -16.38 -25.43 10.62
CA ALA A 622 -16.10 -24.07 11.07
C ALA A 622 -14.63 -23.91 11.49
N GLY A 623 -14.09 -22.71 11.28
CA GLY A 623 -12.71 -22.37 11.61
C GLY A 623 -12.56 -21.59 12.90
N LEU A 624 -11.35 -21.65 13.44
CA LEU A 624 -10.91 -20.85 14.55
C LEU A 624 -9.55 -20.21 14.23
N CYS A 625 -9.48 -18.89 14.36
CA CYS A 625 -8.25 -18.12 14.23
C CYS A 625 -7.89 -17.46 15.57
N LEU A 626 -6.72 -17.79 16.10
CA LEU A 626 -6.21 -17.31 17.39
C LEU A 626 -5.00 -16.40 17.17
N LEU A 627 -5.15 -15.13 17.53
CA LEU A 627 -4.13 -14.10 17.37
C LEU A 627 -3.39 -13.91 18.70
N VAL A 628 -2.21 -14.50 18.84
CA VAL A 628 -1.43 -14.49 20.07
C VAL A 628 -0.56 -13.24 20.11
N SER A 629 -0.69 -12.42 21.16
CA SER A 629 0.12 -11.19 21.31
C SER A 629 0.45 -10.91 22.78
N GLU A 630 1.60 -10.28 23.00
CA GLU A 630 2.01 -9.74 24.30
C GLU A 630 1.61 -8.27 24.47
N ALA A 631 1.12 -7.62 23.41
CA ALA A 631 0.70 -6.22 23.47
C ALA A 631 -0.50 -6.06 24.43
N PRO A 632 -0.50 -5.05 25.32
CA PRO A 632 -1.65 -4.75 26.15
C PRO A 632 -2.89 -4.48 25.29
N SER A 633 -4.04 -5.00 25.72
CA SER A 633 -5.32 -4.88 25.02
C SER A 633 -5.74 -3.42 24.79
N THR A 634 -5.33 -2.52 25.68
CA THR A 634 -5.60 -1.07 25.58
C THR A 634 -4.68 -0.31 24.62
N SER A 635 -3.55 -0.91 24.22
CA SER A 635 -2.59 -0.26 23.31
C SER A 635 -3.15 -0.13 21.89
N PRO A 636 -2.65 0.80 21.05
CA PRO A 636 -3.06 0.90 19.64
C PRO A 636 -2.91 -0.43 18.89
N THR A 637 -1.86 -1.18 19.20
CA THR A 637 -1.61 -2.52 18.65
C THR A 637 -2.66 -3.54 19.10
N GLY A 638 -3.05 -3.53 20.38
CA GLY A 638 -4.10 -4.39 20.91
C GLY A 638 -5.47 -4.08 20.30
N GLN A 639 -5.80 -2.79 20.16
CA GLN A 639 -7.04 -2.32 19.51
C GLN A 639 -7.09 -2.74 18.03
N ARG A 640 -5.97 -2.64 17.31
CA ARG A 640 -5.83 -3.12 15.93
C ARG A 640 -6.13 -4.61 15.82
N LEU A 641 -5.51 -5.44 16.67
CA LEU A 641 -5.77 -6.89 16.66
C LEU A 641 -7.21 -7.24 17.01
N ALA A 642 -7.83 -6.51 17.95
CA ALA A 642 -9.24 -6.68 18.29
C ALA A 642 -10.16 -6.34 17.12
N ALA A 643 -9.88 -5.25 16.41
CA ALA A 643 -10.62 -4.88 15.20
C ALA A 643 -10.46 -5.93 14.08
N VAL A 644 -9.26 -6.48 13.89
CA VAL A 644 -9.03 -7.59 12.94
C VAL A 644 -9.83 -8.84 13.32
N ALA A 645 -9.95 -9.13 14.62
CA ALA A 645 -10.70 -10.28 15.12
C ALA A 645 -12.23 -10.09 15.06
N SER A 646 -12.73 -8.84 15.11
CA SER A 646 -14.17 -8.56 15.18
C SER A 646 -14.90 -8.63 13.84
N THR A 647 -14.19 -8.47 12.72
CA THR A 647 -14.79 -8.49 11.38
C THR A 647 -14.18 -9.57 10.51
N THR A 648 -15.04 -10.28 9.78
CA THR A 648 -14.60 -11.21 8.73
C THR A 648 -14.55 -10.56 7.35
N ASP A 649 -15.12 -9.36 7.20
CA ASP A 649 -15.23 -8.65 5.92
C ASP A 649 -13.85 -8.13 5.47
N GLY A 650 -13.37 -8.64 4.34
CA GLY A 650 -12.09 -8.23 3.79
C GLY A 650 -12.01 -6.74 3.41
N PHE A 651 -13.13 -6.09 3.08
CA PHE A 651 -13.17 -4.66 2.76
C PHE A 651 -13.01 -3.78 3.99
N GLU A 652 -13.68 -4.13 5.09
CA GLU A 652 -13.51 -3.41 6.36
C GLU A 652 -12.06 -3.55 6.87
N LEU A 653 -11.47 -4.73 6.71
CA LEU A 653 -10.07 -4.97 7.10
C LEU A 653 -9.09 -4.18 6.25
N ALA A 654 -9.33 -4.04 4.95
CA ALA A 654 -8.47 -3.27 4.08
C ALA A 654 -8.55 -1.76 4.38
N ARG A 655 -9.74 -1.27 4.75
CA ARG A 655 -9.90 0.09 5.28
C ARG A 655 -9.13 0.27 6.59
N LEU A 656 -9.24 -0.69 7.52
CA LEU A 656 -8.48 -0.67 8.76
C LEU A 656 -6.95 -0.72 8.54
N ASP A 657 -6.47 -1.52 7.58
CA ASP A 657 -5.05 -1.59 7.21
C ASP A 657 -4.54 -0.23 6.72
N LEU A 658 -5.32 0.44 5.87
CA LEU A 658 -5.02 1.78 5.39
C LEU A 658 -5.13 2.87 6.45
N GLU A 659 -6.05 2.76 7.41
CA GLU A 659 -6.13 3.71 8.54
C GLU A 659 -4.91 3.57 9.47
N THR A 660 -4.38 2.34 9.59
CA THR A 660 -3.23 2.04 10.45
C THR A 660 -1.90 2.38 9.78
N ARG A 661 -1.78 2.12 8.47
CA ARG A 661 -0.60 2.49 7.65
C ARG A 661 -0.72 3.96 7.25
N ARG A 662 0.38 4.72 7.24
CA ARG A 662 0.32 6.06 6.61
C ARG A 662 0.14 5.85 5.11
N GLU A 663 -0.76 6.62 4.48
CA GLU A 663 -1.12 6.50 3.05
C GLU A 663 0.11 6.49 2.09
N GLY A 664 1.21 7.11 2.52
CA GLY A 664 2.49 7.10 1.81
C GLY A 664 3.12 5.71 1.61
N ASP A 665 2.83 4.70 2.44
CA ASP A 665 3.36 3.33 2.28
C ASP A 665 2.66 2.57 1.14
N VAL A 666 1.37 2.82 0.90
CA VAL A 666 0.58 2.11 -0.13
C VAL A 666 0.87 2.65 -1.53
N LEU A 667 1.24 3.93 -1.62
CA LEU A 667 1.76 4.55 -2.85
C LEU A 667 3.28 4.38 -2.99
N GLY A 668 3.98 4.15 -1.88
CA GLY A 668 5.44 4.31 -1.75
C GLY A 668 6.31 3.10 -2.07
N ALA A 669 5.78 1.87 -2.08
CA ALA A 669 6.59 0.68 -2.41
C ALA A 669 7.07 0.68 -3.89
N ALA A 670 6.27 1.22 -4.82
CA ALA A 670 6.69 1.45 -6.19
C ALA A 670 7.51 2.75 -6.38
N GLN A 671 7.36 3.70 -5.46
CA GLN A 671 7.89 5.08 -5.51
C GLN A 671 8.89 5.39 -4.38
N SER A 672 9.71 4.42 -3.97
CA SER A 672 10.65 4.57 -2.84
C SER A 672 11.80 5.58 -3.08
N GLY A 673 11.68 6.44 -4.09
CA GLY A 673 12.65 7.47 -4.44
C GLY A 673 11.96 8.74 -4.91
N ARG A 674 11.61 9.61 -3.93
CA ARG A 674 11.18 11.01 -4.08
C ARG A 674 9.79 11.30 -4.69
N ARG A 675 9.13 12.24 -4.02
CA ARG A 675 7.81 12.89 -4.29
C ARG A 675 6.60 11.95 -4.28
N THR A 676 5.95 11.84 -3.12
CA THR A 676 4.51 11.54 -3.09
C THR A 676 3.79 12.62 -3.89
N THR A 677 3.17 12.26 -5.01
CA THR A 677 2.42 13.20 -5.86
C THR A 677 1.29 13.87 -5.10
N VAL A 678 0.71 13.16 -4.15
CA VAL A 678 -0.46 13.56 -3.36
C VAL A 678 0.01 14.07 -1.99
N LYS A 679 -0.28 15.33 -1.65
CA LYS A 679 0.17 15.98 -0.40
C LYS A 679 -0.97 16.27 0.57
N LEU A 680 -2.17 16.55 0.06
CA LEU A 680 -3.33 16.92 0.88
C LEU A 680 -4.48 15.93 0.75
N LEU A 681 -4.66 15.33 -0.44
CA LEU A 681 -5.74 14.39 -0.68
C LEU A 681 -5.49 13.08 0.05
N SER A 682 -6.44 12.71 0.89
CA SER A 682 -6.47 11.43 1.60
C SER A 682 -7.32 10.45 0.83
N LEU A 683 -6.73 9.32 0.42
CA LEU A 683 -7.47 8.27 -0.30
C LEU A 683 -8.58 7.66 0.55
N LEU A 684 -8.47 7.74 1.87
CA LEU A 684 -9.49 7.22 2.80
C LEU A 684 -10.59 8.23 3.11
N HIS A 685 -10.20 9.46 3.44
CA HIS A 685 -11.15 10.45 3.94
C HIS A 685 -11.86 11.21 2.82
N ASP A 686 -11.23 11.32 1.65
CA ASP A 686 -11.73 12.12 0.52
C ASP A 686 -12.38 11.24 -0.58
N GLU A 687 -12.98 10.09 -0.22
CA GLU A 687 -13.59 9.15 -1.18
C GLU A 687 -14.62 9.80 -2.11
N ALA A 688 -15.53 10.60 -1.54
CA ALA A 688 -16.57 11.28 -2.31
C ALA A 688 -15.97 12.27 -3.33
N LEU A 689 -14.98 13.06 -2.90
CA LEU A 689 -14.27 14.02 -3.75
C LEU A 689 -13.55 13.31 -4.90
N ILE A 690 -12.86 12.20 -4.63
CA ILE A 690 -12.18 11.41 -5.67
C ILE A 690 -13.19 10.83 -6.68
N ALA A 691 -14.35 10.36 -6.20
CA ALA A 691 -15.39 9.83 -7.07
C ALA A 691 -15.98 10.91 -7.98
N GLU A 692 -16.26 12.10 -7.46
CA GLU A 692 -16.74 13.24 -8.24
C GLU A 692 -15.68 13.72 -9.25
N ALA A 693 -14.42 13.85 -8.81
CA ALA A 693 -13.30 14.17 -9.69
C ALA A 693 -13.11 13.15 -10.81
N ARG A 694 -13.39 11.85 -10.57
CA ARG A 694 -13.37 10.83 -11.63
C ARG A 694 -14.43 11.06 -12.69
N VAL A 695 -15.66 11.42 -12.29
CA VAL A 695 -16.74 11.71 -13.24
C VAL A 695 -16.37 12.91 -14.11
N GLU A 696 -15.89 13.98 -13.49
CA GLU A 696 -15.45 15.19 -14.20
C GLU A 696 -14.26 14.90 -15.13
N ALA A 697 -13.22 14.22 -14.63
CA ALA A 697 -12.05 13.85 -15.43
C ALA A 697 -12.41 12.98 -16.62
N THR A 698 -13.31 12.01 -16.46
CA THR A 698 -13.76 11.13 -17.55
C THR A 698 -14.51 11.94 -18.60
N ALA A 699 -15.42 12.82 -18.21
CA ALA A 699 -16.12 13.70 -19.13
C ALA A 699 -15.17 14.61 -19.92
N LEU A 700 -14.20 15.24 -19.24
CA LEU A 700 -13.19 16.10 -19.88
C LEU A 700 -12.29 15.34 -20.85
N VAL A 701 -11.95 14.09 -20.53
CA VAL A 701 -11.08 13.27 -21.37
C VAL A 701 -11.84 12.66 -22.54
N GLU A 702 -13.12 12.30 -22.42
CA GLU A 702 -13.87 11.60 -23.48
C GLU A 702 -14.55 12.55 -24.47
N GLN A 703 -14.92 13.75 -24.05
CA GLN A 703 -15.59 14.74 -24.91
C GLN A 703 -14.61 15.48 -25.83
N GLY A 704 -15.13 16.00 -26.95
CA GLY A 704 -14.36 16.85 -27.86
C GLY A 704 -13.03 16.24 -28.32
N ARG A 705 -11.95 17.02 -28.21
CA ARG A 705 -10.57 16.57 -28.46
C ARG A 705 -9.87 16.09 -27.18
N GLY A 706 -10.62 15.82 -26.11
CA GLY A 706 -10.12 15.37 -24.81
C GLY A 706 -9.28 16.45 -24.11
N LEU A 707 -8.15 16.04 -23.53
CA LEU A 707 -7.22 16.95 -22.85
C LEU A 707 -6.70 18.09 -23.73
N ALA A 708 -6.71 17.97 -25.06
CA ALA A 708 -6.29 19.04 -25.96
C ALA A 708 -7.18 20.29 -25.88
N ASP A 709 -8.42 20.17 -25.40
CA ASP A 709 -9.33 21.31 -25.18
C ASP A 709 -9.11 21.96 -23.79
N HIS A 710 -8.24 21.40 -22.96
CA HIS A 710 -7.90 21.85 -21.61
C HIS A 710 -6.37 21.91 -21.40
N PRO A 711 -5.68 22.90 -21.98
CA PRO A 711 -4.22 22.93 -22.06
C PRO A 711 -3.54 22.98 -20.68
N GLU A 712 -4.13 23.67 -19.70
CA GLU A 712 -3.61 23.76 -18.33
C GLU A 712 -3.70 22.41 -17.61
N LEU A 713 -4.83 21.71 -17.75
CA LEU A 713 -5.00 20.35 -17.22
C LEU A 713 -4.07 19.37 -17.92
N ALA A 714 -3.92 19.47 -19.25
CA ALA A 714 -3.02 18.64 -20.04
C ALA A 714 -1.56 18.82 -19.61
N ALA A 715 -1.13 20.06 -19.32
CA ALA A 715 0.21 20.35 -18.81
C ALA A 715 0.43 19.74 -17.42
N ALA A 716 -0.57 19.81 -16.53
CA ALA A 716 -0.50 19.17 -15.20
C ALA A 716 -0.44 17.64 -15.28
N VAL A 717 -1.24 17.02 -16.16
CA VAL A 717 -1.21 15.57 -16.44
C VAL A 717 0.14 15.15 -17.02
N ALA A 718 0.68 15.92 -17.96
CA ALA A 718 1.98 15.64 -18.56
C ALA A 718 3.13 15.73 -17.52
N ALA A 719 3.11 16.75 -16.65
CA ALA A 719 4.09 16.90 -15.59
C ALA A 719 4.08 15.69 -14.64
N LEU A 720 2.89 15.20 -14.27
CA LEU A 720 2.75 13.99 -13.46
C LEU A 720 3.30 12.74 -14.16
N ALA A 721 2.97 12.56 -15.44
CA ALA A 721 3.47 11.43 -16.22
C ALA A 721 5.00 11.44 -16.43
N MET A 722 5.63 12.62 -16.44
CA MET A 722 7.08 12.74 -16.55
C MET A 722 7.80 12.35 -15.25
N ASP A 723 7.25 12.69 -14.09
CA ASP A 723 7.79 12.24 -12.80
C ASP A 723 7.73 10.70 -12.67
N ASP A 724 6.64 10.06 -13.14
CA ASP A 724 6.53 8.60 -13.23
C ASP A 724 7.64 8.00 -14.13
N ARG A 725 7.90 8.62 -15.30
CA ARG A 725 8.92 8.15 -16.27
C ARG A 725 10.37 8.44 -15.84
N ALA A 726 10.63 9.52 -15.12
CA ALA A 726 11.97 9.80 -14.59
C ALA A 726 12.37 8.75 -13.55
N THR A 727 11.40 8.31 -12.73
CA THR A 727 11.56 7.20 -11.79
C THR A 727 11.88 5.87 -12.52
N TYR A 728 11.34 5.68 -13.73
CA TYR A 728 11.60 4.52 -14.60
C TYR A 728 13.04 4.49 -15.15
N LEU A 729 13.62 5.65 -15.49
CA LEU A 729 14.99 5.73 -16.03
C LEU A 729 16.09 5.65 -14.96
N GLU A 730 15.79 6.00 -13.69
CA GLU A 730 16.76 5.90 -12.60
C GLU A 730 16.90 4.47 -12.02
N LYS A 731 15.94 3.58 -12.33
CA LYS A 731 15.95 2.16 -11.90
C LYS A 731 16.43 1.17 -12.98
N ALA A 732 16.53 1.60 -14.23
CA ALA A 732 17.08 0.82 -15.36
C ALA A 732 18.60 1.02 -15.48
#